data_AF-A0A3L7S8M1-F1
#
_entry.id   AF-A0A3L7S8M1-F1
#
_cell.length_a   1.000
_cell.length_b   1.000
_cell.length_c   1.000
_cell.angle_alpha   90.00
_cell.angle_beta   90.00
_cell.angle_gamma   90.00
#
_symmetry.space_group_name_H-M   'P 1'
#
loop_
_entity.id
_entity.type
_entity.pdbx_description
1 polymer ?
#
loop_
_entity_poly.entity_id
_entity_poly.type
_entity_poly.pdbx_seq_one_letter_code
_entity_poly.pdbx_strand_id
1 'polypeptide(L)'
;MSLIGGKISMTGTSTTSAKITAPEGRVDIVAAKAGELPADVSRLTRAESRVATGEMNFIRSTVDTGGTRGGAVFIRGGKLTMDRSGIVSKTTGTAAGAAVDVRVSGLMQLTLNSRVFTETGGAGAAGDVTIRAGSLRLETDSLLGSQARSDALAAARAGRVTINANALSISDEASISASTFGAGRGNVVGVNVKTLNIRGTDGTSPTGIVSNTNAVTGGGAGGGVQVHAKKLTITDGGRISADTFGDARGGNVEVWADDIFLTARGSANKTGFFADTNSLGKGGHGGEVRVHADRLRITDGGLISTKTLGLGACGDVKLDIGLIEISRGGSEFFTGIAADSPVNRGPGGNVFVDAGTVHLFDGGQISANTSSNGLGGRGGNVTVRADDILLEGGRVFESKISAESVSPGDGGNGGNVDVTAGRLRIFDGARISATTFGGGDGGDVVVRAQDALISQRGTGLFTGIAAGTVSKAPGAGAGGKVFTDFDSLALTGGGSILANTFGTGNGGSVEVKARSLALEDFGSIEASATGKGFAGSVAITVEEPLTMRSSAAVRTSSDISEAGTVAITSATSIVLEDASITVRAMKGNAGSIVLMTPDRLTLLRSEILAEAGLNGGSVFIDPQYVILDHSRISANAILGAGGAITIIADTFLSSSSAVTASSEASVQGTVEIQSPDAQLANALTPLSASFVGIETRLQERCAMRLGGDFSTFLLVGRGGTPPAPEDLLLSPTKLQLDTPRR
;
A
#
# COMPACT_ATOMS: atom_id res chain seq x y z
N MET A 1 -24.95 -50.25 8.78
CA MET A 1 -25.49 -50.61 7.46
C MET A 1 -24.39 -50.44 6.44
N SER A 2 -24.22 -51.39 5.52
CA SER A 2 -23.19 -51.30 4.48
C SER A 2 -23.82 -51.60 3.12
N LEU A 3 -23.58 -50.74 2.13
CA LEU A 3 -24.00 -50.88 0.74
C LEU A 3 -22.76 -51.00 -0.14
N ILE A 4 -22.63 -52.11 -0.85
CA ILE A 4 -21.44 -52.42 -1.64
C ILE A 4 -21.87 -52.85 -3.03
N GLY A 5 -21.22 -52.32 -4.07
CA GLY A 5 -21.52 -52.73 -5.44
C GLY A 5 -20.52 -52.21 -6.47
N GLY A 6 -20.66 -52.70 -7.70
CA GLY A 6 -19.91 -52.25 -8.87
C GLY A 6 -20.15 -50.78 -9.21
N LYS A 7 -21.41 -50.51 -9.51
CA LYS A 7 -21.97 -49.19 -9.77
C LYS A 7 -23.15 -49.03 -8.83
N ILE A 8 -23.17 -47.96 -8.04
CA ILE A 8 -24.24 -47.69 -7.08
C ILE A 8 -25.00 -46.46 -7.57
N SER A 9 -26.30 -46.63 -7.85
CA SER A 9 -27.18 -45.51 -8.22
C SER A 9 -28.27 -45.40 -7.17
N MET A 10 -28.48 -44.19 -6.63
CA MET A 10 -29.62 -43.85 -5.78
C MET A 10 -30.37 -42.73 -6.48
N THR A 11 -31.65 -42.96 -6.80
CA THR A 11 -32.44 -42.01 -7.60
C THR A 11 -33.82 -41.85 -6.99
N GLY A 12 -34.14 -40.63 -6.56
CA GLY A 12 -35.49 -40.21 -6.20
C GLY A 12 -36.28 -39.66 -7.39
N THR A 13 -37.58 -39.43 -7.18
CA THR A 13 -38.48 -38.76 -8.13
C THR A 13 -38.51 -37.24 -7.86
N SER A 14 -39.29 -36.48 -8.64
CA SER A 14 -39.51 -35.05 -8.39
C SER A 14 -40.19 -34.75 -7.05
N THR A 15 -40.92 -35.73 -6.49
CA THR A 15 -41.72 -35.57 -5.25
C THR A 15 -41.24 -36.44 -4.09
N THR A 16 -40.35 -37.42 -4.32
CA THR A 16 -39.91 -38.37 -3.28
C THR A 16 -38.42 -38.62 -3.39
N SER A 17 -37.69 -38.42 -2.29
CA SER A 17 -36.26 -38.71 -2.22
C SER A 17 -35.99 -40.19 -1.94
N ALA A 18 -34.98 -40.77 -2.59
CA ALA A 18 -34.50 -42.09 -2.20
C ALA A 18 -33.70 -41.97 -0.91
N LYS A 19 -34.04 -42.74 0.14
CA LYS A 19 -33.50 -42.53 1.49
C LYS A 19 -32.80 -43.77 2.04
N ILE A 20 -31.58 -43.61 2.55
CA ILE A 20 -30.93 -44.53 3.49
C ILE A 20 -30.94 -43.86 4.86
N THR A 21 -31.53 -44.50 5.87
CA THR A 21 -31.58 -43.95 7.24
C THR A 21 -30.98 -44.94 8.22
N ALA A 22 -30.04 -44.51 9.05
CA ALA A 22 -29.51 -45.28 10.17
C ALA A 22 -29.32 -44.36 11.37
N PRO A 23 -30.38 -44.09 12.16
CA PRO A 23 -30.33 -43.12 13.26
C PRO A 23 -29.25 -43.49 14.27
N GLU A 24 -28.35 -42.55 14.59
CA GLU A 24 -27.17 -42.74 15.46
C GLU A 24 -26.19 -43.85 15.03
N GLY A 25 -26.48 -44.52 13.93
CA GLY A 25 -25.77 -45.69 13.45
C GLY A 25 -24.64 -45.33 12.50
N ARG A 26 -24.11 -46.35 11.83
CA ARG A 26 -23.05 -46.20 10.85
C ARG A 26 -23.54 -46.62 9.46
N VAL A 27 -23.26 -45.82 8.45
CA VAL A 27 -23.50 -46.14 7.03
C VAL A 27 -22.19 -46.20 6.28
N ASP A 28 -21.90 -47.34 5.65
CA ASP A 28 -20.75 -47.52 4.77
C ASP A 28 -21.24 -47.73 3.34
N ILE A 29 -20.76 -46.93 2.38
CA ILE A 29 -21.08 -47.08 0.96
C ILE A 29 -19.77 -47.28 0.20
N VAL A 30 -19.62 -48.41 -0.49
CA VAL A 30 -18.39 -48.77 -1.19
C VAL A 30 -18.70 -49.18 -2.63
N ALA A 31 -18.30 -48.34 -3.57
CA ALA A 31 -18.28 -48.69 -4.98
C ALA A 31 -16.92 -49.27 -5.35
N ALA A 32 -16.88 -50.55 -5.73
CA ALA A 32 -15.67 -51.31 -6.07
C ALA A 32 -15.82 -51.91 -7.47
N LYS A 33 -14.77 -51.95 -8.29
CA LYS A 33 -14.80 -52.66 -9.57
C LYS A 33 -15.03 -54.16 -9.34
N ALA A 34 -15.57 -54.83 -10.36
CA ALA A 34 -15.88 -56.25 -10.30
C ALA A 34 -14.65 -57.09 -9.93
N GLY A 35 -14.80 -57.98 -8.94
CA GLY A 35 -13.81 -59.02 -8.60
C GLY A 35 -12.95 -58.81 -7.34
N GLU A 36 -13.05 -57.68 -6.62
CA GLU A 36 -12.09 -57.34 -5.54
C GLU A 36 -12.75 -56.90 -4.22
N LEU A 37 -13.56 -57.76 -3.59
CA LEU A 37 -14.06 -57.51 -2.23
C LEU A 37 -13.32 -58.37 -1.20
N PRO A 38 -12.62 -57.78 -0.20
CA PRO A 38 -12.05 -58.53 0.90
C PRO A 38 -13.18 -59.14 1.75
N ALA A 39 -12.92 -60.32 2.33
CA ALA A 39 -13.87 -61.04 3.17
C ALA A 39 -14.36 -60.25 4.40
N ASP A 40 -13.59 -59.24 4.84
CA ASP A 40 -13.95 -58.34 5.93
C ASP A 40 -14.25 -56.93 5.40
N VAL A 41 -15.55 -56.63 5.30
CA VAL A 41 -16.10 -55.35 4.83
C VAL A 41 -15.66 -54.19 5.71
N SER A 42 -15.35 -54.43 7.00
CA SER A 42 -14.88 -53.36 7.90
C SER A 42 -13.52 -52.81 7.48
N ARG A 43 -12.71 -53.60 6.74
CA ARG A 43 -11.41 -53.16 6.20
C ARG A 43 -11.55 -52.20 5.03
N LEU A 44 -12.63 -52.27 4.25
CA LEU A 44 -12.88 -51.40 3.09
C LEU A 44 -13.00 -49.93 3.46
N THR A 45 -13.40 -49.67 4.70
CA THR A 45 -13.67 -48.33 5.22
C THR A 45 -12.44 -47.73 5.93
N ARG A 46 -11.40 -48.52 6.19
CA ARG A 46 -10.14 -48.06 6.82
C ARG A 46 -9.25 -47.28 5.85
N ALA A 47 -8.25 -46.57 6.39
CA ALA A 47 -7.28 -45.74 5.67
C ALA A 47 -6.52 -46.46 4.53
N GLU A 48 -6.34 -47.77 4.65
CA GLU A 48 -5.34 -48.55 3.88
C GLU A 48 -5.93 -49.38 2.73
N SER A 49 -7.25 -49.34 2.50
CA SER A 49 -7.90 -50.22 1.53
C SER A 49 -7.66 -49.77 0.08
N ARG A 50 -6.76 -50.46 -0.63
CA ARG A 50 -6.51 -50.32 -2.08
C ARG A 50 -7.47 -51.21 -2.89
N VAL A 51 -8.74 -50.83 -2.97
CA VAL A 51 -9.71 -51.51 -3.85
C VAL A 51 -9.88 -50.70 -5.13
N ALA A 52 -9.87 -51.35 -6.30
CA ALA A 52 -10.18 -50.68 -7.55
C ALA A 52 -11.59 -50.09 -7.47
N THR A 53 -11.71 -48.79 -7.67
CA THR A 53 -12.91 -48.06 -7.24
C THR A 53 -13.96 -47.88 -8.36
N GLY A 54 -15.24 -48.12 -8.05
CA GLY A 54 -16.40 -48.02 -8.96
C GLY A 54 -17.11 -46.66 -8.94
N GLU A 55 -18.26 -46.54 -9.60
CA GLU A 55 -18.99 -45.27 -9.73
C GLU A 55 -20.23 -45.19 -8.82
N MET A 56 -20.47 -44.01 -8.26
CA MET A 56 -21.67 -43.67 -7.48
C MET A 56 -22.39 -42.48 -8.12
N ASN A 57 -23.71 -42.61 -8.31
CA ASN A 57 -24.56 -41.53 -8.80
C ASN A 57 -25.79 -41.36 -7.91
N PHE A 58 -25.90 -40.21 -7.25
CA PHE A 58 -27.00 -39.86 -6.37
C PHE A 58 -27.80 -38.71 -6.98
N ILE A 59 -29.09 -38.94 -7.23
CA ILE A 59 -30.01 -37.94 -7.76
C ILE A 59 -31.21 -37.89 -6.82
N ARG A 60 -31.53 -36.71 -6.27
CA ARG A 60 -32.63 -36.54 -5.30
C ARG A 60 -32.63 -37.59 -4.19
N SER A 61 -31.46 -37.86 -3.62
CA SER A 61 -31.26 -38.96 -2.66
C SER A 61 -30.69 -38.46 -1.33
N THR A 62 -31.01 -39.11 -0.23
CA THR A 62 -30.54 -38.73 1.12
C THR A 62 -29.96 -39.92 1.87
N VAL A 63 -28.74 -39.79 2.38
CA VAL A 63 -28.15 -40.65 3.41
C VAL A 63 -28.21 -39.90 4.73
N ASP A 64 -28.98 -40.41 5.69
CA ASP A 64 -29.29 -39.75 6.96
C ASP A 64 -28.91 -40.63 8.14
N THR A 65 -28.01 -40.12 8.98
CA THR A 65 -27.54 -40.81 10.19
C THR A 65 -27.80 -40.01 11.46
N GLY A 66 -28.68 -39.00 11.41
CA GLY A 66 -28.95 -38.11 12.53
C GLY A 66 -29.46 -38.80 13.80
N GLY A 67 -29.33 -38.12 14.93
CA GLY A 67 -29.82 -38.55 16.24
C GLY A 67 -29.19 -37.78 17.38
N THR A 68 -29.31 -38.28 18.61
CA THR A 68 -28.79 -37.57 19.80
C THR A 68 -27.27 -37.43 19.79
N ARG A 69 -26.58 -38.35 19.11
CA ARG A 69 -25.11 -38.40 19.05
C ARG A 69 -24.53 -38.34 17.64
N GLY A 70 -25.36 -38.19 16.60
CA GLY A 70 -24.95 -38.15 15.19
C GLY A 70 -24.20 -39.41 14.71
N GLY A 71 -24.76 -40.13 13.75
CA GLY A 71 -24.14 -41.33 13.21
C GLY A 71 -23.00 -41.06 12.22
N ALA A 72 -22.24 -42.11 11.88
CA ALA A 72 -21.07 -42.03 11.02
C ALA A 72 -21.41 -42.39 9.57
N VAL A 73 -20.80 -41.71 8.59
CA VAL A 73 -20.94 -42.04 7.16
C VAL A 73 -19.56 -42.21 6.52
N PHE A 74 -19.32 -43.35 5.90
CA PHE A 74 -18.11 -43.64 5.15
C PHE A 74 -18.44 -43.94 3.70
N ILE A 75 -17.82 -43.21 2.77
CA ILE A 75 -18.03 -43.43 1.34
C ILE A 75 -16.69 -43.68 0.66
N ARG A 76 -16.61 -44.72 -0.17
CA ARG A 76 -15.42 -45.10 -0.94
C ARG A 76 -15.82 -45.37 -2.39
N GLY A 77 -15.14 -44.73 -3.35
CA GLY A 77 -15.39 -44.98 -4.76
C GLY A 77 -14.44 -44.24 -5.69
N GLY A 78 -14.70 -44.34 -6.99
CA GLY A 78 -13.83 -43.82 -8.05
C GLY A 78 -14.37 -42.55 -8.66
N LYS A 79 -15.70 -42.47 -8.71
CA LYS A 79 -16.45 -41.27 -9.06
C LYS A 79 -17.68 -41.18 -8.17
N LEU A 80 -18.00 -39.97 -7.71
CA LEU A 80 -19.23 -39.67 -6.98
C LEU A 80 -19.86 -38.42 -7.59
N THR A 81 -21.06 -38.56 -8.15
CA THR A 81 -21.88 -37.43 -8.60
C THR A 81 -23.12 -37.33 -7.72
N MET A 82 -23.41 -36.11 -7.26
CA MET A 82 -24.57 -35.79 -6.43
C MET A 82 -25.34 -34.63 -7.06
N ASP A 83 -26.62 -34.85 -7.34
CA ASP A 83 -27.57 -33.83 -7.79
C ASP A 83 -28.75 -33.75 -6.83
N ARG A 84 -29.04 -32.56 -6.27
CA ARG A 84 -30.11 -32.36 -5.26
C ARG A 84 -30.11 -33.43 -4.17
N SER A 85 -28.93 -33.86 -3.73
CA SER A 85 -28.76 -35.03 -2.85
C SER A 85 -28.03 -34.67 -1.56
N GLY A 86 -28.32 -35.38 -0.47
CA GLY A 86 -27.79 -35.11 0.86
C GLY A 86 -27.05 -36.30 1.48
N ILE A 87 -25.91 -36.05 2.10
CA ILE A 87 -25.26 -36.91 3.09
C ILE A 87 -25.24 -36.12 4.39
N VAL A 88 -25.99 -36.59 5.39
CA VAL A 88 -26.36 -35.78 6.55
C VAL A 88 -26.15 -36.57 7.85
N SER A 89 -25.49 -35.92 8.81
CA SER A 89 -25.44 -36.39 10.20
C SER A 89 -25.71 -35.22 11.15
N LYS A 90 -26.93 -35.19 11.70
CA LYS A 90 -27.38 -34.16 12.65
C LYS A 90 -27.28 -34.68 14.09
N THR A 91 -26.67 -33.89 14.96
CA THR A 91 -26.50 -34.17 16.40
C THR A 91 -27.45 -33.28 17.19
N THR A 92 -28.35 -33.86 17.97
CA THR A 92 -29.33 -33.11 18.79
C THR A 92 -29.07 -33.18 20.29
N GLY A 93 -28.19 -34.08 20.75
CA GLY A 93 -27.86 -34.27 22.15
C GLY A 93 -26.58 -33.54 22.58
N THR A 94 -26.02 -33.99 23.70
CA THR A 94 -24.83 -33.41 24.34
C THR A 94 -23.53 -34.10 23.94
N ALA A 95 -23.61 -35.32 23.40
CA ALA A 95 -22.45 -36.07 22.91
C ALA A 95 -21.97 -35.52 21.55
N ALA A 96 -20.70 -35.72 21.24
CA ALA A 96 -20.15 -35.34 19.94
C ALA A 96 -20.66 -36.24 18.80
N GLY A 97 -21.01 -35.60 17.68
CA GLY A 97 -21.35 -36.22 16.40
C GLY A 97 -20.24 -37.10 15.85
N ALA A 98 -20.58 -38.23 15.24
CA ALA A 98 -19.61 -39.02 14.50
C ALA A 98 -19.27 -38.43 13.13
N ALA A 99 -18.10 -38.80 12.60
CA ALA A 99 -17.54 -38.20 11.39
C ALA A 99 -18.19 -38.69 10.08
N VAL A 100 -18.10 -37.83 9.06
CA VAL A 100 -18.38 -38.15 7.66
C VAL A 100 -17.06 -38.16 6.89
N ASP A 101 -16.66 -39.32 6.36
CA ASP A 101 -15.41 -39.50 5.61
C ASP A 101 -15.71 -40.02 4.20
N VAL A 102 -15.49 -39.18 3.19
CA VAL A 102 -15.71 -39.49 1.77
C VAL A 102 -14.38 -39.55 1.05
N ARG A 103 -14.11 -40.66 0.37
CA ARG A 103 -12.91 -40.83 -0.45
C ARG A 103 -13.26 -41.28 -1.84
N VAL A 104 -12.85 -40.48 -2.81
CA VAL A 104 -13.10 -40.68 -4.22
C VAL A 104 -11.77 -40.62 -4.96
N SER A 105 -11.34 -41.68 -5.65
CA SER A 105 -10.03 -41.67 -6.31
C SER A 105 -9.98 -40.71 -7.52
N GLY A 106 -11.11 -40.47 -8.17
CA GLY A 106 -11.28 -39.56 -9.31
C GLY A 106 -12.12 -38.33 -8.97
N LEU A 107 -13.22 -38.13 -9.70
CA LEU A 107 -14.07 -36.94 -9.59
C LEU A 107 -15.16 -37.11 -8.52
N MET A 108 -15.21 -36.16 -7.58
CA MET A 108 -16.38 -35.90 -6.74
C MET A 108 -17.04 -34.59 -7.21
N GLN A 109 -18.31 -34.64 -7.59
CA GLN A 109 -19.07 -33.48 -8.07
C GLN A 109 -20.39 -33.37 -7.33
N LEU A 110 -20.65 -32.18 -6.79
CA LEU A 110 -21.93 -31.80 -6.16
C LEU A 110 -22.53 -30.66 -6.98
N THR A 111 -23.78 -30.85 -7.41
CA THR A 111 -24.57 -29.87 -8.16
C THR A 111 -25.93 -29.65 -7.51
N LEU A 112 -26.52 -28.49 -7.77
CA LEU A 112 -27.93 -28.15 -7.49
C LEU A 112 -28.33 -28.46 -6.05
N ASN A 113 -27.86 -27.65 -5.10
CA ASN A 113 -28.19 -27.76 -3.66
C ASN A 113 -27.86 -29.14 -3.06
N SER A 114 -26.81 -29.80 -3.58
CA SER A 114 -26.31 -31.03 -2.99
C SER A 114 -25.51 -30.73 -1.74
N ARG A 115 -25.65 -31.59 -0.72
CA ARG A 115 -25.07 -31.34 0.61
C ARG A 115 -24.30 -32.54 1.14
N VAL A 116 -23.10 -32.30 1.62
CA VAL A 116 -22.35 -33.25 2.47
C VAL A 116 -22.07 -32.52 3.77
N PHE A 117 -22.88 -32.77 4.79
CA PHE A 117 -22.79 -31.95 5.99
C PHE A 117 -23.06 -32.68 7.30
N THR A 118 -22.38 -32.20 8.33
CA THR A 118 -22.73 -32.48 9.73
C THR A 118 -23.31 -31.23 10.36
N GLU A 119 -24.27 -31.39 11.26
CA GLU A 119 -24.90 -30.28 11.96
C GLU A 119 -25.06 -30.62 13.44
N THR A 120 -24.86 -29.65 14.33
CA THR A 120 -25.28 -29.78 15.72
C THR A 120 -26.33 -28.73 16.06
N GLY A 121 -27.45 -29.20 16.64
CA GLY A 121 -28.51 -28.39 17.23
C GLY A 121 -28.55 -28.46 18.76
N GLY A 122 -27.71 -29.29 19.36
CA GLY A 122 -27.60 -29.49 20.81
C GLY A 122 -26.28 -28.94 21.37
N ALA A 123 -26.01 -29.20 22.66
CA ALA A 123 -24.76 -28.77 23.29
C ALA A 123 -23.51 -29.53 22.80
N GLY A 124 -23.70 -30.68 22.14
CA GLY A 124 -22.61 -31.48 21.59
C GLY A 124 -21.94 -30.86 20.36
N ALA A 125 -20.72 -31.29 20.05
CA ALA A 125 -20.03 -30.89 18.82
C ALA A 125 -20.61 -31.62 17.60
N ALA A 126 -20.66 -30.95 16.45
CA ALA A 126 -20.92 -31.62 15.18
C ALA A 126 -19.74 -32.53 14.79
N GLY A 127 -20.01 -33.58 14.03
CA GLY A 127 -18.97 -34.50 13.57
C GLY A 127 -18.05 -33.86 12.52
N ASP A 128 -16.82 -34.32 12.43
CA ASP A 128 -15.88 -33.83 11.42
C ASP A 128 -16.27 -34.30 10.01
N VAL A 129 -15.95 -33.51 8.99
CA VAL A 129 -16.12 -33.85 7.57
C VAL A 129 -14.75 -33.95 6.92
N THR A 130 -14.39 -35.12 6.40
CA THR A 130 -13.15 -35.35 5.66
C THR A 130 -13.44 -35.79 4.24
N ILE A 131 -12.85 -35.09 3.27
CA ILE A 131 -12.98 -35.39 1.85
C ILE A 131 -11.59 -35.63 1.26
N ARG A 132 -11.42 -36.75 0.57
CA ARG A 132 -10.26 -36.98 -0.29
C ARG A 132 -10.75 -37.26 -1.71
N ALA A 133 -10.34 -36.45 -2.67
CA ALA A 133 -10.77 -36.58 -4.06
C ALA A 133 -9.59 -36.48 -5.02
N GLY A 134 -9.66 -37.09 -6.20
CA GLY A 134 -8.76 -36.72 -7.30
C GLY A 134 -9.02 -35.28 -7.74
N SER A 135 -10.29 -34.96 -7.99
CA SER A 135 -10.81 -33.61 -8.24
C SER A 135 -12.14 -33.43 -7.52
N LEU A 136 -12.35 -32.27 -6.91
CA LEU A 136 -13.61 -31.89 -6.26
C LEU A 136 -14.22 -30.69 -6.99
N ARG A 137 -15.50 -30.80 -7.37
CA ARG A 137 -16.28 -29.70 -7.97
C ARG A 137 -17.55 -29.47 -7.17
N LEU A 138 -17.76 -28.22 -6.75
CA LEU A 138 -18.96 -27.76 -6.08
C LEU A 138 -19.59 -26.66 -6.92
N GLU A 139 -20.83 -26.87 -7.33
CA GLU A 139 -21.54 -25.98 -8.25
C GLU A 139 -22.98 -25.77 -7.77
N THR A 140 -23.55 -24.61 -8.05
CA THR A 140 -24.97 -24.27 -7.88
C THR A 140 -25.52 -24.54 -6.48
N ASP A 141 -25.17 -23.68 -5.52
CA ASP A 141 -25.63 -23.71 -4.12
C ASP A 141 -25.30 -25.03 -3.38
N SER A 142 -24.26 -25.74 -3.83
CA SER A 142 -23.81 -26.97 -3.16
C SER A 142 -23.06 -26.65 -1.86
N LEU A 143 -23.34 -27.40 -0.80
CA LEU A 143 -22.77 -27.19 0.53
C LEU A 143 -21.94 -28.39 0.99
N LEU A 144 -20.71 -28.13 1.41
CA LEU A 144 -19.86 -29.11 2.06
C LEU A 144 -19.41 -28.56 3.40
N GLY A 145 -19.79 -29.15 4.52
CA GLY A 145 -19.41 -28.51 5.77
C GLY A 145 -19.85 -29.13 7.08
N SER A 146 -19.48 -28.47 8.16
CA SER A 146 -19.96 -28.75 9.50
C SER A 146 -20.50 -27.48 10.13
N GLN A 147 -21.77 -27.47 10.53
CA GLN A 147 -22.39 -26.27 11.09
C GLN A 147 -22.82 -26.49 12.54
N ALA A 148 -22.66 -25.46 13.37
CA ALA A 148 -23.29 -25.40 14.68
C ALA A 148 -24.43 -24.38 14.64
N ARG A 149 -25.65 -24.82 14.95
CA ARG A 149 -26.85 -23.98 15.02
C ARG A 149 -27.43 -24.13 16.42
N SER A 150 -27.16 -23.18 17.32
CA SER A 150 -27.74 -23.24 18.67
C SER A 150 -28.52 -21.97 18.96
N ASP A 151 -29.83 -22.14 19.15
CA ASP A 151 -30.74 -21.12 19.71
C ASP A 151 -30.63 -21.06 21.25
N ALA A 152 -29.96 -22.04 21.87
CA ALA A 152 -29.76 -22.14 23.30
C ALA A 152 -28.34 -21.69 23.71
N LEU A 153 -28.21 -21.12 24.91
CA LEU A 153 -26.97 -20.67 25.59
C LEU A 153 -25.89 -21.77 25.77
N ALA A 154 -26.07 -22.97 25.21
CA ALA A 154 -25.10 -24.06 25.26
C ALA A 154 -24.09 -23.96 24.10
N ALA A 155 -22.81 -24.09 24.41
CA ALA A 155 -21.67 -23.89 23.51
C ALA A 155 -21.50 -24.99 22.45
N ALA A 156 -22.45 -25.08 21.50
CA ALA A 156 -22.35 -25.94 20.34
C ALA A 156 -21.09 -25.62 19.52
N ARG A 157 -20.42 -26.65 18.97
CA ARG A 157 -19.18 -26.48 18.20
C ARG A 157 -19.31 -27.11 16.82
N ALA A 158 -18.87 -26.39 15.79
CA ALA A 158 -18.73 -26.98 14.46
C ALA A 158 -17.62 -28.05 14.48
N GLY A 159 -17.78 -29.08 13.66
CA GLY A 159 -16.73 -30.05 13.37
C GLY A 159 -15.67 -29.45 12.44
N ARG A 160 -14.49 -30.05 12.41
CA ARG A 160 -13.44 -29.68 11.46
C ARG A 160 -13.84 -30.17 10.07
N VAL A 161 -13.58 -29.34 9.06
CA VAL A 161 -13.73 -29.73 7.65
C VAL A 161 -12.34 -29.86 7.04
N THR A 162 -12.03 -30.99 6.42
CA THR A 162 -10.72 -31.25 5.82
C THR A 162 -10.87 -31.76 4.39
N ILE A 163 -10.29 -31.03 3.43
CA ILE A 163 -10.33 -31.35 2.01
C ILE A 163 -8.92 -31.60 1.52
N ASN A 164 -8.70 -32.77 0.90
CA ASN A 164 -7.48 -33.05 0.15
C ASN A 164 -7.85 -33.45 -1.28
N ALA A 165 -7.40 -32.69 -2.27
CA ALA A 165 -7.61 -33.04 -3.68
C ALA A 165 -6.47 -32.57 -4.58
N ASN A 166 -6.37 -33.05 -5.82
CA ASN A 166 -5.43 -32.40 -6.76
C ASN A 166 -5.98 -31.04 -7.21
N ALA A 167 -7.28 -30.97 -7.51
CA ALA A 167 -7.96 -29.75 -7.94
C ALA A 167 -9.30 -29.58 -7.21
N LEU A 168 -9.60 -28.34 -6.82
CA LEU A 168 -10.87 -27.92 -6.24
C LEU A 168 -11.43 -26.73 -7.03
N SER A 169 -12.67 -26.85 -7.49
CA SER A 169 -13.44 -25.76 -8.10
C SER A 169 -14.71 -25.53 -7.29
N ILE A 170 -14.97 -24.27 -6.96
CA ILE A 170 -16.18 -23.83 -6.26
C ILE A 170 -16.81 -22.70 -7.09
N SER A 171 -18.04 -22.89 -7.56
CA SER A 171 -18.75 -21.88 -8.36
C SER A 171 -20.23 -21.78 -8.00
N ASP A 172 -20.85 -20.68 -8.44
CA ASP A 172 -22.31 -20.49 -8.45
C ASP A 172 -22.94 -20.69 -7.06
N GLU A 173 -22.51 -19.89 -6.08
CA GLU A 173 -22.99 -19.89 -4.69
C GLU A 173 -22.66 -21.15 -3.89
N ALA A 174 -21.85 -22.06 -4.43
CA ALA A 174 -21.38 -23.21 -3.67
C ALA A 174 -20.41 -22.81 -2.54
N SER A 175 -20.44 -23.54 -1.42
CA SER A 175 -19.61 -23.23 -0.27
C SER A 175 -19.05 -24.44 0.47
N ILE A 176 -17.84 -24.27 1.01
CA ILE A 176 -17.25 -25.14 2.02
C ILE A 176 -17.30 -24.42 3.36
N SER A 177 -18.00 -24.97 4.35
CA SER A 177 -18.37 -24.21 5.56
C SER A 177 -18.05 -24.94 6.86
N ALA A 178 -17.42 -24.23 7.82
CA ALA A 178 -17.42 -24.61 9.24
C ALA A 178 -18.14 -23.56 10.12
N SER A 179 -19.10 -22.84 9.54
CA SER A 179 -19.72 -21.65 10.13
C SER A 179 -20.62 -21.97 11.32
N THR A 180 -20.81 -20.99 12.19
CA THR A 180 -21.75 -21.07 13.33
C THR A 180 -22.88 -20.06 13.25
N PHE A 181 -24.02 -20.44 13.79
CA PHE A 181 -25.21 -19.62 13.95
C PHE A 181 -25.63 -19.65 15.44
N GLY A 182 -25.84 -18.49 16.04
CA GLY A 182 -26.06 -18.34 17.49
C GLY A 182 -24.76 -18.41 18.32
N ALA A 183 -24.83 -18.76 19.60
CA ALA A 183 -23.69 -18.71 20.54
C ALA A 183 -22.58 -19.78 20.31
N GLY A 184 -22.66 -20.55 19.22
CA GLY A 184 -21.71 -21.64 18.92
C GLY A 184 -20.33 -21.16 18.46
N ARG A 185 -19.30 -22.02 18.64
CA ARG A 185 -17.91 -21.74 18.22
C ARG A 185 -17.58 -22.39 16.88
N GLY A 186 -16.95 -21.62 16.00
CA GLY A 186 -16.45 -22.12 14.71
C GLY A 186 -15.29 -23.09 14.88
N ASN A 187 -14.94 -23.79 13.81
CA ASN A 187 -13.78 -24.66 13.74
C ASN A 187 -12.99 -24.36 12.45
N VAL A 188 -11.94 -25.13 12.18
CA VAL A 188 -11.08 -24.90 11.03
C VAL A 188 -11.63 -25.60 9.79
N VAL A 189 -11.66 -24.87 8.67
CA VAL A 189 -11.72 -25.47 7.33
C VAL A 189 -10.30 -25.55 6.79
N GLY A 190 -9.78 -26.78 6.67
CA GLY A 190 -8.47 -27.06 6.09
C GLY A 190 -8.61 -27.56 4.65
N VAL A 191 -7.98 -26.88 3.70
CA VAL A 191 -7.97 -27.26 2.28
C VAL A 191 -6.54 -27.42 1.81
N ASN A 192 -6.21 -28.60 1.26
CA ASN A 192 -4.90 -28.90 0.70
C ASN A 192 -5.07 -29.40 -0.74
N VAL A 193 -4.69 -28.57 -1.71
CA VAL A 193 -4.85 -28.86 -3.13
C VAL A 193 -3.65 -28.40 -3.96
N LYS A 194 -3.56 -28.78 -5.23
CA LYS A 194 -2.59 -28.17 -6.16
C LYS A 194 -3.18 -26.93 -6.82
N THR A 195 -4.44 -27.00 -7.22
CA THR A 195 -5.15 -25.88 -7.85
C THR A 195 -6.49 -25.64 -7.16
N LEU A 196 -6.73 -24.39 -6.76
CA LEU A 196 -7.98 -23.92 -6.18
C LEU A 196 -8.54 -22.79 -7.03
N ASN A 197 -9.74 -23.00 -7.58
CA ASN A 197 -10.49 -21.98 -8.31
C ASN A 197 -11.79 -21.69 -7.57
N ILE A 198 -12.03 -20.43 -7.23
CA ILE A 198 -13.29 -19.97 -6.61
C ILE A 198 -13.86 -18.87 -7.51
N ARG A 199 -15.04 -19.11 -8.08
CA ARG A 199 -15.73 -18.14 -8.95
C ARG A 199 -17.07 -17.79 -8.34
N GLY A 200 -17.19 -16.57 -7.84
CA GLY A 200 -18.44 -16.08 -7.26
C GLY A 200 -19.49 -15.70 -8.29
N THR A 201 -20.54 -15.08 -7.75
CA THR A 201 -21.63 -14.42 -8.48
C THR A 201 -21.98 -13.13 -7.73
N ASP A 202 -22.75 -12.25 -8.37
CA ASP A 202 -23.40 -11.10 -7.70
C ASP A 202 -24.69 -11.51 -6.94
N GLY A 203 -24.81 -12.81 -6.61
CA GLY A 203 -25.90 -13.35 -5.81
C GLY A 203 -25.81 -12.91 -4.34
N THR A 204 -26.85 -13.24 -3.58
CA THR A 204 -26.91 -12.93 -2.13
C THR A 204 -26.08 -13.90 -1.30
N SER A 205 -25.84 -15.10 -1.83
CA SER A 205 -25.04 -16.13 -1.17
C SER A 205 -23.60 -16.09 -1.63
N PRO A 206 -22.64 -16.10 -0.71
CA PRO A 206 -21.24 -16.03 -1.06
C PRO A 206 -20.70 -17.38 -1.52
N THR A 207 -19.89 -17.36 -2.57
CA THR A 207 -19.20 -18.56 -3.07
C THR A 207 -17.82 -18.68 -2.44
N GLY A 208 -17.47 -19.86 -1.94
CA GLY A 208 -16.09 -20.16 -1.53
C GLY A 208 -15.94 -20.90 -0.21
N ILE A 209 -14.87 -20.59 0.53
CA ILE A 209 -14.49 -21.30 1.75
C ILE A 209 -14.74 -20.38 2.95
N VAL A 210 -15.60 -20.80 3.87
CA VAL A 210 -16.11 -19.93 4.93
C VAL A 210 -16.08 -20.61 6.31
N SER A 211 -15.66 -19.88 7.33
CA SER A 211 -15.75 -20.30 8.74
C SER A 211 -16.27 -19.14 9.60
N ASN A 212 -17.42 -18.62 9.20
CA ASN A 212 -17.95 -17.38 9.73
C ASN A 212 -18.74 -17.62 11.03
N THR A 213 -18.74 -16.62 11.91
CA THR A 213 -19.58 -16.63 13.12
C THR A 213 -20.75 -15.68 12.95
N ASN A 214 -21.96 -16.21 12.84
CA ASN A 214 -23.19 -15.46 12.55
C ASN A 214 -24.05 -15.18 13.80
N ALA A 215 -23.41 -14.89 14.94
CA ALA A 215 -24.10 -14.67 16.22
C ALA A 215 -24.43 -13.19 16.45
N VAL A 216 -25.70 -12.84 16.63
CA VAL A 216 -26.11 -11.44 16.86
C VAL A 216 -25.88 -11.00 18.32
N THR A 217 -25.93 -11.92 19.29
CA THR A 217 -25.66 -11.67 20.72
C THR A 217 -24.94 -12.85 21.36
N GLY A 218 -23.91 -12.59 22.20
CA GLY A 218 -23.20 -13.64 22.97
C GLY A 218 -22.40 -14.66 22.14
N GLY A 219 -21.91 -14.30 20.96
CA GLY A 219 -21.28 -15.20 20.01
C GLY A 219 -20.06 -15.97 20.53
N GLY A 220 -19.90 -17.22 20.07
CA GLY A 220 -18.66 -17.98 20.21
C GLY A 220 -17.55 -17.41 19.31
N ALA A 221 -16.28 -17.69 19.63
CA ALA A 221 -15.15 -17.22 18.80
C ALA A 221 -15.22 -17.72 17.35
N GLY A 222 -14.70 -16.89 16.44
CA GLY A 222 -14.48 -17.21 15.02
C GLY A 222 -13.76 -18.54 14.80
N GLY A 223 -14.19 -19.29 13.79
CA GLY A 223 -13.43 -20.42 13.28
C GLY A 223 -12.21 -19.96 12.47
N GLY A 224 -11.52 -20.88 11.82
CA GLY A 224 -10.37 -20.55 10.99
C GLY A 224 -10.50 -21.11 9.59
N VAL A 225 -9.76 -20.55 8.64
CA VAL A 225 -9.59 -21.15 7.31
C VAL A 225 -8.10 -21.27 7.02
N GLN A 226 -7.68 -22.48 6.63
CA GLN A 226 -6.31 -22.79 6.25
C GLN A 226 -6.31 -23.37 4.85
N VAL A 227 -5.59 -22.74 3.93
CA VAL A 227 -5.53 -23.16 2.52
C VAL A 227 -4.08 -23.33 2.10
N HIS A 228 -3.74 -24.54 1.66
CA HIS A 228 -2.50 -24.84 0.94
C HIS A 228 -2.86 -25.15 -0.51
N ALA A 229 -2.38 -24.33 -1.43
CA ALA A 229 -2.50 -24.51 -2.87
C ALA A 229 -1.12 -24.37 -3.53
N LYS A 230 -0.95 -24.75 -4.80
CA LYS A 230 0.14 -24.21 -5.62
C LYS A 230 -0.33 -22.98 -6.40
N LYS A 231 -1.53 -23.08 -6.95
CA LYS A 231 -2.19 -21.99 -7.66
C LYS A 231 -3.58 -21.74 -7.07
N LEU A 232 -3.84 -20.49 -6.71
CA LEU A 232 -5.10 -20.02 -6.16
C LEU A 232 -5.64 -18.89 -7.04
N THR A 233 -6.86 -19.05 -7.55
CA THR A 233 -7.55 -18.01 -8.31
C THR A 233 -8.94 -17.78 -7.71
N ILE A 234 -9.22 -16.54 -7.35
CA ILE A 234 -10.53 -16.11 -6.82
C ILE A 234 -11.07 -14.99 -7.69
N THR A 235 -12.27 -15.19 -8.25
CA THR A 235 -12.90 -14.21 -9.13
C THR A 235 -14.34 -13.88 -8.75
N ASP A 236 -14.79 -12.69 -9.16
CA ASP A 236 -16.19 -12.32 -9.35
C ASP A 236 -17.10 -12.57 -8.12
N GLY A 237 -16.69 -12.17 -6.92
CA GLY A 237 -17.43 -12.36 -5.65
C GLY A 237 -17.03 -13.63 -4.87
N GLY A 238 -16.04 -14.37 -5.35
CA GLY A 238 -15.48 -15.51 -4.65
C GLY A 238 -14.72 -15.10 -3.39
N ARG A 239 -14.76 -15.92 -2.33
CA ARG A 239 -14.11 -15.58 -1.06
C ARG A 239 -13.51 -16.75 -0.27
N ILE A 240 -12.46 -16.43 0.49
CA ILE A 240 -11.97 -17.22 1.63
C ILE A 240 -12.20 -16.34 2.87
N SER A 241 -13.07 -16.76 3.78
CA SER A 241 -13.56 -15.88 4.85
C SER A 241 -13.67 -16.58 6.20
N ALA A 242 -13.31 -15.84 7.25
CA ALA A 242 -13.51 -16.19 8.65
C ALA A 242 -14.21 -15.04 9.41
N ASP A 243 -15.14 -14.37 8.72
CA ASP A 243 -15.79 -13.16 9.23
C ASP A 243 -16.59 -13.43 10.51
N THR A 244 -16.70 -12.39 11.35
CA THR A 244 -17.51 -12.44 12.57
C THR A 244 -18.57 -11.36 12.57
N PHE A 245 -19.84 -11.76 12.69
CA PHE A 245 -21.02 -10.87 12.72
C PHE A 245 -21.51 -10.59 14.15
N GLY A 246 -20.77 -11.06 15.16
CA GLY A 246 -21.04 -10.85 16.59
C GLY A 246 -19.92 -10.11 17.33
N ASP A 247 -20.04 -10.02 18.65
CA ASP A 247 -19.06 -9.35 19.52
C ASP A 247 -17.85 -10.23 19.90
N ALA A 248 -17.74 -11.42 19.31
CA ALA A 248 -16.64 -12.36 19.57
C ALA A 248 -15.39 -12.02 18.74
N ARG A 249 -14.23 -12.55 19.12
CA ARG A 249 -12.99 -12.38 18.32
C ARG A 249 -13.14 -13.02 16.93
N GLY A 250 -12.70 -12.28 15.91
CA GLY A 250 -12.62 -12.68 14.52
C GLY A 250 -11.82 -13.95 14.31
N GLY A 251 -12.21 -14.72 13.30
CA GLY A 251 -11.52 -15.92 12.87
C GLY A 251 -10.27 -15.60 12.03
N ASN A 252 -9.30 -16.50 12.00
CA ASN A 252 -8.07 -16.28 11.23
C ASN A 252 -8.15 -16.95 9.85
N VAL A 253 -7.55 -16.31 8.85
CA VAL A 253 -7.35 -16.88 7.51
C VAL A 253 -5.86 -17.04 7.26
N GLU A 254 -5.45 -18.22 6.83
CA GLU A 254 -4.06 -18.57 6.56
C GLU A 254 -3.96 -19.23 5.17
N VAL A 255 -3.15 -18.67 4.28
CA VAL A 255 -3.05 -19.10 2.89
C VAL A 255 -1.58 -19.28 2.51
N TRP A 256 -1.24 -20.45 1.98
CA TRP A 256 0.05 -20.74 1.34
C TRP A 256 -0.18 -21.14 -0.11
N ALA A 257 0.42 -20.42 -1.05
CA ALA A 257 0.39 -20.80 -2.46
C ALA A 257 1.53 -20.17 -3.26
N ASP A 258 2.08 -20.88 -4.25
CA ASP A 258 3.10 -20.32 -5.14
C ASP A 258 2.57 -19.08 -5.90
N ASP A 259 1.34 -19.16 -6.44
CA ASP A 259 0.71 -18.09 -7.22
C ASP A 259 -0.74 -17.82 -6.76
N ILE A 260 -1.03 -16.57 -6.39
CA ILE A 260 -2.34 -16.09 -5.97
C ILE A 260 -2.82 -15.00 -6.92
N PHE A 261 -4.03 -15.16 -7.46
CA PHE A 261 -4.70 -14.13 -8.26
C PHE A 261 -6.10 -13.83 -7.74
N LEU A 262 -6.34 -12.57 -7.36
CA LEU A 262 -7.62 -12.06 -6.85
C LEU A 262 -8.16 -10.98 -7.81
N THR A 263 -9.40 -11.13 -8.31
CA THR A 263 -10.00 -10.13 -9.21
C THR A 263 -11.53 -10.10 -9.15
N ALA A 264 -12.17 -8.94 -8.96
CA ALA A 264 -13.64 -8.86 -8.89
C ALA A 264 -14.29 -8.56 -10.25
N ARG A 265 -13.58 -7.92 -11.18
CA ARG A 265 -14.03 -7.58 -12.56
C ARG A 265 -15.46 -7.05 -12.66
N GLY A 266 -15.82 -6.11 -11.80
CA GLY A 266 -17.14 -5.46 -11.82
C GLY A 266 -18.22 -6.16 -10.98
N SER A 267 -17.88 -7.25 -10.27
CA SER A 267 -18.76 -7.79 -9.24
C SER A 267 -18.99 -6.77 -8.13
N ALA A 268 -20.23 -6.64 -7.68
CA ALA A 268 -20.58 -5.84 -6.51
C ALA A 268 -20.19 -6.52 -5.19
N ASN A 269 -19.94 -7.83 -5.24
CA ASN A 269 -19.55 -8.63 -4.09
C ASN A 269 -18.03 -8.59 -3.85
N LYS A 270 -17.64 -8.50 -2.58
CA LYS A 270 -16.22 -8.52 -2.17
C LYS A 270 -15.54 -9.81 -2.67
N THR A 271 -14.37 -9.67 -3.29
CA THR A 271 -13.57 -10.81 -3.79
C THR A 271 -12.23 -10.89 -3.08
N GLY A 272 -11.89 -12.05 -2.50
CA GLY A 272 -10.57 -12.27 -1.89
C GLY A 272 -10.59 -12.89 -0.49
N PHE A 273 -9.73 -12.40 0.41
CA PHE A 273 -9.51 -12.98 1.75
C PHE A 273 -10.05 -12.06 2.84
N PHE A 274 -10.82 -12.61 3.78
CA PHE A 274 -11.54 -11.82 4.77
C PHE A 274 -11.48 -12.42 6.17
N ALA A 275 -11.11 -11.60 7.14
CA ALA A 275 -11.28 -11.86 8.57
C ALA A 275 -11.97 -10.66 9.24
N ASP A 276 -12.99 -10.14 8.56
CA ASP A 276 -13.69 -8.91 8.91
C ASP A 276 -14.57 -9.11 10.16
N THR A 277 -14.77 -8.06 10.95
CA THR A 277 -15.78 -8.03 12.01
C THR A 277 -16.92 -7.09 11.63
N ASN A 278 -18.11 -7.65 11.38
CA ASN A 278 -19.28 -6.96 10.83
C ASN A 278 -20.36 -6.62 11.89
N SER A 279 -20.07 -6.73 13.19
CA SER A 279 -21.01 -6.36 14.27
C SER A 279 -21.12 -4.84 14.44
N LEU A 280 -22.34 -4.30 14.57
CA LEU A 280 -22.60 -2.91 14.99
C LEU A 280 -22.67 -2.74 16.52
N GLY A 281 -22.47 -3.82 17.29
CA GLY A 281 -22.54 -3.88 18.76
C GLY A 281 -21.27 -3.42 19.47
N LYS A 282 -20.94 -4.01 20.64
CA LYS A 282 -19.72 -3.67 21.40
C LYS A 282 -18.42 -4.03 20.66
N GLY A 283 -18.53 -4.79 19.57
CA GLY A 283 -17.49 -4.98 18.57
C GLY A 283 -16.45 -6.01 19.00
N GLY A 284 -16.43 -7.15 18.31
CA GLY A 284 -15.34 -8.11 18.42
C GLY A 284 -14.02 -7.54 17.87
N HIS A 285 -12.89 -8.04 18.36
CA HIS A 285 -11.59 -7.76 17.74
C HIS A 285 -11.46 -8.53 16.42
N GLY A 286 -10.98 -7.88 15.37
CA GLY A 286 -10.76 -8.49 14.06
C GLY A 286 -9.81 -9.69 14.11
N GLY A 287 -9.99 -10.60 13.15
CA GLY A 287 -9.12 -11.76 12.99
C GLY A 287 -7.88 -11.42 12.16
N GLU A 288 -6.93 -12.33 12.10
CA GLU A 288 -5.69 -12.13 11.35
C GLU A 288 -5.75 -12.81 9.98
N VAL A 289 -5.22 -12.14 8.95
CA VAL A 289 -4.95 -12.78 7.64
C VAL A 289 -3.45 -12.94 7.46
N ARG A 290 -3.00 -14.17 7.24
CA ARG A 290 -1.61 -14.50 6.90
C ARG A 290 -1.53 -15.10 5.50
N VAL A 291 -0.60 -14.61 4.68
CA VAL A 291 -0.39 -15.11 3.32
C VAL A 291 1.09 -15.32 3.05
N HIS A 292 1.43 -16.49 2.54
CA HIS A 292 2.76 -16.82 2.02
C HIS A 292 2.66 -17.23 0.55
N ALA A 293 3.44 -16.59 -0.32
CA ALA A 293 3.42 -16.87 -1.76
C ALA A 293 4.67 -16.43 -2.51
N ASP A 294 4.92 -17.00 -3.70
CA ASP A 294 5.94 -16.45 -4.59
C ASP A 294 5.41 -15.22 -5.35
N ARG A 295 4.11 -15.24 -5.71
CA ARG A 295 3.44 -14.13 -6.41
C ARG A 295 2.01 -13.91 -5.89
N LEU A 296 1.69 -12.66 -5.59
CA LEU A 296 0.35 -12.17 -5.27
C LEU A 296 -0.04 -11.06 -6.25
N ARG A 297 -1.09 -11.29 -7.03
CA ARG A 297 -1.68 -10.28 -7.91
C ARG A 297 -3.11 -9.97 -7.49
N ILE A 298 -3.39 -8.70 -7.20
CA ILE A 298 -4.70 -8.20 -6.80
C ILE A 298 -5.16 -7.15 -7.81
N THR A 299 -6.23 -7.42 -8.55
CA THR A 299 -6.75 -6.45 -9.54
C THR A 299 -8.24 -6.21 -9.44
N ASP A 300 -8.69 -5.09 -10.02
CA ASP A 300 -10.10 -4.85 -10.35
C ASP A 300 -11.10 -5.11 -9.19
N GLY A 301 -10.84 -4.61 -7.98
CA GLY A 301 -11.68 -4.81 -6.79
C GLY A 301 -11.33 -6.02 -5.92
N GLY A 302 -10.24 -6.74 -6.24
CA GLY A 302 -9.69 -7.78 -5.36
C GLY A 302 -9.21 -7.20 -4.02
N LEU A 303 -9.38 -7.95 -2.93
CA LEU A 303 -9.14 -7.44 -1.58
C LEU A 303 -8.62 -8.51 -0.59
N ILE A 304 -7.66 -8.12 0.24
CA ILE A 304 -7.30 -8.81 1.49
C ILE A 304 -7.69 -7.89 2.65
N SER A 305 -8.55 -8.34 3.57
CA SER A 305 -9.19 -7.47 4.56
C SER A 305 -9.37 -8.09 5.94
N THR A 306 -9.15 -7.26 6.97
CA THR A 306 -9.39 -7.53 8.40
C THR A 306 -10.23 -6.43 9.06
N LYS A 307 -11.07 -5.75 8.26
CA LYS A 307 -11.79 -4.54 8.66
C LYS A 307 -12.79 -4.81 9.77
N THR A 308 -12.93 -3.88 10.71
CA THR A 308 -13.97 -3.92 11.74
C THR A 308 -14.99 -2.80 11.52
N LEU A 309 -16.26 -3.15 11.32
CA LEU A 309 -17.37 -2.20 11.21
C LEU A 309 -17.89 -1.76 12.59
N GLY A 310 -17.56 -2.46 13.67
CA GLY A 310 -17.99 -2.20 15.06
C GLY A 310 -17.03 -1.35 15.89
N LEU A 311 -17.22 -1.32 17.21
CA LEU A 311 -16.33 -0.61 18.15
C LEU A 311 -15.02 -1.35 18.47
N GLY A 312 -14.87 -2.61 18.04
CA GLY A 312 -13.69 -3.43 18.30
C GLY A 312 -12.49 -3.03 17.43
N ALA A 313 -11.28 -3.40 17.85
CA ALA A 313 -10.07 -3.19 17.05
C ALA A 313 -10.13 -4.01 15.76
N CYS A 314 -9.58 -3.52 14.66
CA CYS A 314 -9.36 -4.35 13.47
C CYS A 314 -8.24 -5.37 13.73
N GLY A 315 -8.21 -6.44 12.94
CA GLY A 315 -7.17 -7.44 13.03
C GLY A 315 -5.99 -7.12 12.11
N ASP A 316 -4.90 -7.88 12.23
CA ASP A 316 -3.68 -7.63 11.46
C ASP A 316 -3.64 -8.41 10.14
N VAL A 317 -2.99 -7.84 9.14
CA VAL A 317 -2.62 -8.55 7.90
C VAL A 317 -1.11 -8.76 7.88
N LYS A 318 -0.67 -9.99 7.61
CA LYS A 318 0.76 -10.34 7.49
C LYS A 318 1.03 -11.07 6.19
N LEU A 319 1.92 -10.52 5.37
CA LEU A 319 2.26 -11.05 4.06
C LEU A 319 3.77 -11.31 3.98
N ASP A 320 4.13 -12.47 3.46
CA ASP A 320 5.50 -12.88 3.15
C ASP A 320 5.50 -13.39 1.70
N ILE A 321 5.87 -12.51 0.76
CA ILE A 321 5.58 -12.68 -0.67
C ILE A 321 6.78 -12.36 -1.56
N GLY A 322 7.13 -13.21 -2.52
CA GLY A 322 8.19 -12.88 -3.49
C GLY A 322 7.90 -11.60 -4.30
N LEU A 323 6.73 -11.53 -4.96
CA LEU A 323 6.27 -10.40 -5.77
C LEU A 323 4.81 -10.04 -5.45
N ILE A 324 4.54 -8.77 -5.14
CA ILE A 324 3.20 -8.20 -4.96
C ILE A 324 2.91 -7.22 -6.09
N GLU A 325 1.81 -7.44 -6.81
CA GLU A 325 1.27 -6.53 -7.83
C GLU A 325 -0.18 -6.15 -7.49
N ILE A 326 -0.45 -4.86 -7.31
CA ILE A 326 -1.80 -4.36 -6.98
C ILE A 326 -2.20 -3.26 -7.96
N SER A 327 -3.33 -3.46 -8.63
CA SER A 327 -3.87 -2.52 -9.60
C SER A 327 -5.39 -2.39 -9.51
N ARG A 328 -5.89 -1.21 -9.15
CA ARG A 328 -7.34 -0.96 -9.15
C ARG A 328 -7.90 -0.90 -10.57
N GLY A 329 -7.09 -0.45 -11.53
CA GLY A 329 -7.50 -0.31 -12.92
C GLY A 329 -8.71 0.62 -13.03
N GLY A 330 -9.77 0.15 -13.70
CA GLY A 330 -11.03 0.89 -13.84
C GLY A 330 -12.07 0.63 -12.74
N SER A 331 -11.74 -0.15 -11.70
CA SER A 331 -12.71 -0.55 -10.69
C SER A 331 -13.15 0.61 -9.80
N GLU A 332 -14.46 0.75 -9.55
CA GLU A 332 -15.00 1.70 -8.57
C GLU A 332 -14.76 1.25 -7.11
N PHE A 333 -14.34 0.00 -6.90
CA PHE A 333 -14.10 -0.56 -5.57
C PHE A 333 -12.63 -0.45 -5.15
N PHE A 334 -12.41 -0.34 -3.84
CA PHE A 334 -11.07 -0.43 -3.26
C PHE A 334 -10.37 -1.73 -3.71
N THR A 335 -9.10 -1.63 -4.08
CA THR A 335 -8.30 -2.79 -4.51
C THR A 335 -6.98 -2.80 -3.75
N GLY A 336 -6.69 -3.92 -3.08
CA GLY A 336 -5.42 -4.10 -2.39
C GLY A 336 -5.54 -4.76 -1.02
N ILE A 337 -4.75 -4.28 -0.07
CA ILE A 337 -4.60 -4.85 1.28
C ILE A 337 -5.07 -3.83 2.30
N ALA A 338 -5.96 -4.22 3.21
CA ALA A 338 -6.58 -3.28 4.13
C ALA A 338 -6.84 -3.85 5.53
N ALA A 339 -6.40 -3.12 6.55
CA ALA A 339 -6.76 -3.31 7.95
C ALA A 339 -7.57 -2.11 8.49
N ASP A 340 -8.45 -1.57 7.65
CA ASP A 340 -9.12 -0.29 7.91
C ASP A 340 -10.30 -0.40 8.92
N SER A 341 -10.58 0.70 9.63
CA SER A 341 -11.77 0.87 10.50
C SER A 341 -12.73 1.93 9.92
N PRO A 342 -13.76 1.55 9.13
CA PRO A 342 -14.46 2.51 8.26
C PRO A 342 -15.73 3.15 8.83
N VAL A 343 -16.22 2.77 10.02
CA VAL A 343 -17.54 3.25 10.49
C VAL A 343 -17.62 3.61 11.97
N ASN A 344 -16.74 3.10 12.83
CA ASN A 344 -16.90 3.18 14.30
C ASN A 344 -15.55 3.34 15.04
N ARG A 345 -15.61 3.67 16.35
CA ARG A 345 -14.51 4.12 17.22
C ARG A 345 -13.30 3.17 17.38
N GLY A 346 -13.34 1.98 16.78
CA GLY A 346 -12.28 0.98 16.93
C GLY A 346 -10.97 1.42 16.25
N PRO A 347 -9.80 1.13 16.84
CA PRO A 347 -8.52 1.39 16.18
C PRO A 347 -8.37 0.54 14.92
N GLY A 348 -7.67 1.09 13.92
CA GLY A 348 -7.21 0.35 12.75
C GLY A 348 -6.26 -0.78 13.15
N GLY A 349 -6.18 -1.80 12.29
CA GLY A 349 -5.31 -2.96 12.48
C GLY A 349 -3.97 -2.73 11.80
N ASN A 350 -2.97 -3.54 12.08
CA ASN A 350 -1.66 -3.33 11.48
C ASN A 350 -1.51 -4.15 10.20
N VAL A 351 -0.76 -3.60 9.23
CA VAL A 351 -0.39 -4.31 8.01
C VAL A 351 1.12 -4.50 8.00
N PHE A 352 1.56 -5.75 7.89
CA PHE A 352 2.97 -6.12 7.78
C PHE A 352 3.20 -6.81 6.43
N VAL A 353 4.07 -6.23 5.61
CA VAL A 353 4.44 -6.76 4.30
C VAL A 353 5.94 -6.97 4.26
N ASP A 354 6.34 -8.21 4.05
CA ASP A 354 7.70 -8.62 3.74
C ASP A 354 7.70 -9.18 2.32
N ALA A 355 8.45 -8.55 1.41
CA ALA A 355 8.42 -8.97 0.01
C ALA A 355 9.75 -8.80 -0.72
N GLY A 356 9.96 -9.51 -1.83
CA GLY A 356 11.05 -9.19 -2.74
C GLY A 356 10.76 -7.91 -3.52
N THR A 357 9.56 -7.80 -4.07
CA THR A 357 9.13 -6.62 -4.84
C THR A 357 7.67 -6.26 -4.55
N VAL A 358 7.41 -4.96 -4.41
CA VAL A 358 6.05 -4.39 -4.28
C VAL A 358 5.81 -3.38 -5.40
N HIS A 359 4.81 -3.65 -6.24
CA HIS A 359 4.36 -2.74 -7.30
C HIS A 359 2.90 -2.36 -7.07
N LEU A 360 2.66 -1.09 -6.73
CA LEU A 360 1.31 -0.52 -6.65
C LEU A 360 1.11 0.43 -7.82
N PHE A 361 0.12 0.16 -8.67
CA PHE A 361 -0.17 0.99 -9.83
C PHE A 361 -1.67 1.21 -10.03
N ASP A 362 -2.03 2.22 -10.83
CA ASP A 362 -3.43 2.52 -11.19
C ASP A 362 -4.40 2.58 -9.99
N GLY A 363 -3.97 3.11 -8.85
CA GLY A 363 -4.80 3.26 -7.65
C GLY A 363 -4.79 2.07 -6.68
N GLY A 364 -3.83 1.14 -6.81
CA GLY A 364 -3.61 0.05 -5.85
C GLY A 364 -3.14 0.55 -4.47
N GLN A 365 -3.58 -0.09 -3.39
CA GLN A 365 -3.35 0.41 -2.02
C GLN A 365 -2.95 -0.68 -1.00
N ILE A 366 -2.13 -0.26 -0.03
CA ILE A 366 -1.84 -0.98 1.22
C ILE A 366 -2.21 -0.02 2.36
N SER A 367 -3.21 -0.36 3.17
CA SER A 367 -3.78 0.61 4.13
C SER A 367 -4.13 0.03 5.50
N ALA A 368 -3.99 0.89 6.51
CA ALA A 368 -4.45 0.70 7.88
C ALA A 368 -5.26 1.92 8.36
N ASN A 369 -6.13 2.43 7.48
CA ASN A 369 -6.78 3.72 7.66
C ASN A 369 -7.95 3.64 8.65
N THR A 370 -8.31 4.76 9.27
CA THR A 370 -9.61 4.90 9.95
C THR A 370 -10.45 5.95 9.25
N SER A 371 -11.76 5.74 9.17
CA SER A 371 -12.72 6.76 8.73
C SER A 371 -13.93 6.67 9.64
N SER A 372 -14.13 7.64 10.53
CA SER A 372 -15.28 7.66 11.42
C SER A 372 -16.05 8.97 11.30
N ASN A 373 -17.36 8.91 11.49
CA ASN A 373 -18.27 10.06 11.43
C ASN A 373 -18.16 10.95 12.69
N GLY A 374 -16.96 11.43 13.01
CA GLY A 374 -16.71 12.41 14.09
C GLY A 374 -16.46 11.85 15.49
N LEU A 375 -16.22 10.56 15.63
CA LEU A 375 -15.83 9.93 16.91
C LEU A 375 -14.53 9.14 16.66
N GLY A 376 -13.38 9.75 16.94
CA GLY A 376 -12.06 9.34 16.48
C GLY A 376 -11.62 7.91 16.86
N GLY A 377 -11.36 7.07 15.86
CA GLY A 377 -10.58 5.84 16.00
C GLY A 377 -9.13 6.09 15.55
N ARG A 378 -8.15 5.55 16.28
CA ARG A 378 -6.72 5.69 15.94
C ARG A 378 -6.37 4.88 14.68
N GLY A 379 -5.58 5.44 13.77
CA GLY A 379 -4.97 4.73 12.65
C GLY A 379 -4.20 3.48 13.11
N GLY A 380 -4.23 2.42 12.32
CA GLY A 380 -3.33 1.28 12.51
C GLY A 380 -1.98 1.55 11.86
N ASN A 381 -0.95 0.77 12.16
CA ASN A 381 0.38 0.98 11.57
C ASN A 381 0.56 0.16 10.29
N VAL A 382 1.34 0.69 9.35
CA VAL A 382 1.76 -0.04 8.14
C VAL A 382 3.28 -0.20 8.15
N THR A 383 3.75 -1.43 8.01
CA THR A 383 5.17 -1.75 7.84
C THR A 383 5.38 -2.49 6.53
N VAL A 384 6.21 -1.94 5.64
CA VAL A 384 6.54 -2.57 4.35
C VAL A 384 8.05 -2.69 4.23
N ARG A 385 8.53 -3.92 4.05
CA ARG A 385 9.93 -4.24 3.78
C ARG A 385 10.03 -4.92 2.42
N ALA A 386 10.84 -4.38 1.51
CA ALA A 386 11.13 -5.04 0.25
C ALA A 386 12.50 -4.71 -0.36
N ASP A 387 12.94 -5.46 -1.37
CA ASP A 387 14.14 -5.08 -2.13
C ASP A 387 13.83 -3.94 -3.13
N ASP A 388 12.66 -3.98 -3.77
CA ASP A 388 12.18 -2.94 -4.69
C ASP A 388 10.73 -2.55 -4.40
N ILE A 389 10.48 -1.26 -4.23
CA ILE A 389 9.15 -0.68 -4.12
C ILE A 389 8.95 0.32 -5.26
N LEU A 390 7.97 0.03 -6.11
CA LEU A 390 7.51 0.91 -7.18
C LEU A 390 6.05 1.31 -6.91
N LEU A 391 5.82 2.60 -6.71
CA LEU A 391 4.51 3.19 -6.57
C LEU A 391 4.25 4.11 -7.75
N GLU A 392 3.24 3.80 -8.55
CA GLU A 392 2.80 4.61 -9.69
C GLU A 392 1.34 4.98 -9.46
N GLY A 393 1.03 6.27 -9.33
CA GLY A 393 -0.35 6.71 -9.22
C GLY A 393 -1.09 6.57 -10.55
N GLY A 394 -2.40 6.76 -10.51
CA GLY A 394 -3.23 6.90 -11.71
C GLY A 394 -3.71 8.34 -11.89
N ARG A 395 -4.23 8.65 -13.09
CA ARG A 395 -4.85 9.97 -13.36
C ARG A 395 -6.10 10.26 -12.52
N VAL A 396 -6.75 9.21 -12.00
CA VAL A 396 -8.03 9.30 -11.28
C VAL A 396 -7.90 8.81 -9.84
N PHE A 397 -7.08 7.77 -9.61
CA PHE A 397 -6.92 7.15 -8.30
C PHE A 397 -5.45 7.16 -7.90
N GLU A 398 -5.19 7.65 -6.69
CA GLU A 398 -3.88 7.66 -6.08
C GLU A 398 -3.51 6.24 -5.59
N SER A 399 -2.30 5.78 -5.91
CA SER A 399 -1.72 4.55 -5.34
C SER A 399 -1.05 4.87 -4.00
N LYS A 400 -1.25 4.05 -2.96
CA LYS A 400 -0.89 4.45 -1.59
C LYS A 400 -0.37 3.34 -0.70
N ILE A 401 0.59 3.70 0.13
CA ILE A 401 0.88 3.02 1.41
C ILE A 401 0.45 3.98 2.51
N SER A 402 -0.57 3.65 3.31
CA SER A 402 -1.18 4.64 4.20
C SER A 402 -1.68 4.14 5.56
N ALA A 403 -1.54 4.99 6.57
CA ALA A 403 -2.05 4.83 7.93
C ALA A 403 -2.86 6.06 8.37
N GLU A 404 -3.77 6.51 7.50
CA GLU A 404 -4.46 7.79 7.64
C GLU A 404 -5.67 7.73 8.58
N SER A 405 -5.97 8.86 9.23
CA SER A 405 -7.22 9.04 10.01
C SER A 405 -8.13 10.06 9.32
N VAL A 406 -9.20 9.58 8.69
CA VAL A 406 -10.10 10.33 7.81
C VAL A 406 -11.42 10.64 8.51
N SER A 407 -11.37 11.20 9.72
CA SER A 407 -12.55 11.51 10.54
C SER A 407 -12.74 13.02 10.73
N PRO A 408 -13.75 13.68 10.15
CA PRO A 408 -14.03 15.11 10.42
C PRO A 408 -14.35 15.36 11.91
N GLY A 409 -13.91 16.47 12.52
CA GLY A 409 -14.22 16.81 13.93
C GLY A 409 -13.15 16.34 14.92
N ASP A 410 -13.54 15.77 16.08
CA ASP A 410 -12.63 15.25 17.14
C ASP A 410 -11.95 13.91 16.74
N GLY A 411 -11.53 13.81 15.47
CA GLY A 411 -10.96 12.60 14.86
C GLY A 411 -9.79 11.99 15.64
N GLY A 412 -9.52 10.70 15.40
CA GLY A 412 -8.47 9.97 16.10
C GLY A 412 -7.09 10.29 15.52
N ASN A 413 -6.04 9.96 16.25
CA ASN A 413 -4.67 10.13 15.76
C ASN A 413 -4.40 9.21 14.57
N GLY A 414 -3.57 9.67 13.63
CA GLY A 414 -3.05 8.85 12.53
C GLY A 414 -2.20 7.70 13.06
N GLY A 415 -2.07 6.64 12.27
CA GLY A 415 -1.14 5.55 12.53
C GLY A 415 0.21 5.84 11.88
N ASN A 416 1.23 5.06 12.22
CA ASN A 416 2.57 5.26 11.68
C ASN A 416 2.80 4.40 10.43
N VAL A 417 3.64 4.90 9.53
CA VAL A 417 4.09 4.16 8.34
C VAL A 417 5.61 3.99 8.40
N ASP A 418 6.08 2.74 8.36
CA ASP A 418 7.51 2.39 8.25
C ASP A 418 7.76 1.64 6.94
N VAL A 419 8.59 2.21 6.07
CA VAL A 419 8.94 1.62 4.77
C VAL A 419 10.45 1.44 4.70
N THR A 420 10.89 0.21 4.44
CA THR A 420 12.30 -0.11 4.18
C THR A 420 12.43 -0.77 2.81
N ALA A 421 13.24 -0.18 1.93
CA ALA A 421 13.47 -0.67 0.57
C ALA A 421 14.96 -0.82 0.24
N GLY A 422 15.34 -1.65 -0.73
CA GLY A 422 16.61 -1.44 -1.44
C GLY A 422 16.48 -0.24 -2.37
N ARG A 423 15.48 -0.28 -3.25
CA ARG A 423 15.14 0.80 -4.20
C ARG A 423 13.69 1.25 -4.01
N LEU A 424 13.48 2.55 -3.87
CA LEU A 424 12.16 3.18 -3.76
C LEU A 424 11.91 4.14 -4.93
N ARG A 425 10.79 3.93 -5.64
CA ARG A 425 10.35 4.81 -6.73
C ARG A 425 8.90 5.20 -6.52
N ILE A 426 8.64 6.52 -6.50
CA ILE A 426 7.29 7.07 -6.31
C ILE A 426 7.00 8.01 -7.48
N PHE A 427 5.98 7.68 -8.27
CA PHE A 427 5.61 8.43 -9.46
C PHE A 427 4.13 8.83 -9.49
N ASP A 428 3.86 9.97 -10.12
CA ASP A 428 2.57 10.26 -10.76
C ASP A 428 1.32 10.12 -9.88
N GLY A 429 1.32 10.77 -8.71
CA GLY A 429 0.20 10.77 -7.76
C GLY A 429 0.22 9.61 -6.76
N ALA A 430 1.31 8.84 -6.72
CA ALA A 430 1.56 7.88 -5.67
C ALA A 430 2.03 8.55 -4.37
N ARG A 431 1.63 8.00 -3.21
CA ARG A 431 2.03 8.54 -1.90
C ARG A 431 2.27 7.50 -0.81
N ILE A 432 3.18 7.84 0.11
CA ILE A 432 3.35 7.19 1.43
C ILE A 432 2.86 8.19 2.48
N SER A 433 1.85 7.85 3.28
CA SER A 433 1.16 8.85 4.11
C SER A 433 0.62 8.35 5.45
N ALA A 434 0.83 9.16 6.49
CA ALA A 434 0.28 8.98 7.84
C ALA A 434 -0.63 10.16 8.27
N THR A 435 -1.24 10.81 7.28
CA THR A 435 -1.98 12.07 7.49
C THR A 435 -3.28 11.90 8.27
N THR A 436 -3.57 12.83 9.17
CA THR A 436 -4.86 12.93 9.88
C THR A 436 -5.72 14.07 9.32
N PHE A 437 -6.91 13.77 8.84
CA PHE A 437 -7.88 14.76 8.35
C PHE A 437 -8.80 15.28 9.46
N GLY A 438 -8.77 14.64 10.64
CA GLY A 438 -9.50 15.02 11.84
C GLY A 438 -8.72 15.87 12.82
N GLY A 439 -9.32 16.07 14.00
CA GLY A 439 -8.73 16.83 15.10
C GLY A 439 -7.61 16.12 15.86
N GLY A 440 -7.34 14.84 15.59
CA GLY A 440 -6.24 14.10 16.20
C GLY A 440 -4.87 14.50 15.64
N ASP A 441 -3.81 14.02 16.29
CA ASP A 441 -2.43 14.23 15.82
C ASP A 441 -2.15 13.44 14.53
N GLY A 442 -1.25 13.94 13.69
CA GLY A 442 -0.71 13.22 12.54
C GLY A 442 0.14 12.04 12.99
N GLY A 443 0.13 10.94 12.22
CA GLY A 443 1.06 9.84 12.44
C GLY A 443 2.44 10.13 11.84
N ASP A 444 3.45 9.41 12.28
CA ASP A 444 4.81 9.55 11.78
C ASP A 444 5.06 8.66 10.55
N VAL A 445 5.89 9.14 9.62
CA VAL A 445 6.37 8.36 8.48
C VAL A 445 7.88 8.20 8.55
N VAL A 446 8.34 6.96 8.49
CA VAL A 446 9.75 6.58 8.46
C VAL A 446 10.02 5.85 7.15
N VAL A 447 10.97 6.34 6.35
CA VAL A 447 11.35 5.72 5.09
C VAL A 447 12.86 5.52 5.03
N ARG A 448 13.30 4.29 4.75
CA ARG A 448 14.71 3.96 4.56
C ARG A 448 14.89 3.27 3.21
N ALA A 449 15.84 3.72 2.40
CA ALA A 449 16.21 3.01 1.17
C ALA A 449 17.68 3.24 0.78
N GLN A 450 18.26 2.43 -0.11
CA GLN A 450 19.55 2.77 -0.70
C GLN A 450 19.32 3.89 -1.74
N ASP A 451 18.50 3.61 -2.76
CA ASP A 451 18.18 4.57 -3.80
C ASP A 451 16.70 4.97 -3.76
N ALA A 452 16.44 6.28 -3.72
CA ALA A 452 15.09 6.84 -3.75
C ALA A 452 14.93 7.86 -4.88
N LEU A 453 13.91 7.66 -5.72
CA LEU A 453 13.49 8.60 -6.75
C LEU A 453 12.00 8.93 -6.58
N ILE A 454 11.70 10.20 -6.31
CA ILE A 454 10.33 10.71 -6.20
C ILE A 454 10.12 11.72 -7.32
N SER A 455 9.17 11.44 -8.21
CA SER A 455 8.93 12.29 -9.38
C SER A 455 7.48 12.41 -9.79
N GLN A 456 6.98 13.64 -9.86
CA GLN A 456 5.67 13.92 -10.45
C GLN A 456 5.85 14.21 -11.95
N ARG A 457 5.33 13.36 -12.84
CA ARG A 457 5.51 13.46 -14.30
C ARG A 457 4.23 13.83 -15.06
N GLY A 458 3.21 14.36 -14.38
CA GLY A 458 2.11 15.04 -15.07
C GLY A 458 0.69 14.82 -14.55
N THR A 459 0.47 14.26 -13.36
CA THR A 459 -0.90 14.07 -12.82
C THR A 459 -1.48 15.30 -12.14
N GLY A 460 -0.64 16.25 -11.70
CA GLY A 460 -1.06 17.39 -10.87
C GLY A 460 -1.50 16.99 -9.45
N LEU A 461 -1.47 15.70 -9.13
CA LEU A 461 -1.69 15.16 -7.79
C LEU A 461 -0.38 15.16 -7.02
N PHE A 462 -0.48 15.36 -5.71
CA PHE A 462 0.67 15.25 -4.81
C PHE A 462 1.36 13.90 -4.97
N THR A 463 2.68 13.92 -5.15
CA THR A 463 3.52 12.72 -5.28
C THR A 463 4.64 12.77 -4.24
N GLY A 464 4.71 11.76 -3.39
CA GLY A 464 5.82 11.63 -2.43
C GLY A 464 5.39 11.19 -1.03
N ILE A 465 6.03 11.74 -0.01
CA ILE A 465 5.94 11.29 1.38
C ILE A 465 5.29 12.39 2.23
N ALA A 466 4.28 12.04 3.04
CA ALA A 466 3.54 13.04 3.82
C ALA A 466 3.16 12.56 5.24
N ALA A 467 3.40 13.42 6.24
CA ALA A 467 2.91 13.23 7.61
C ALA A 467 2.31 14.55 8.13
N GLY A 468 1.00 14.65 8.29
CA GLY A 468 0.39 15.95 8.59
C GLY A 468 -0.98 15.89 9.23
N THR A 469 -1.53 17.08 9.52
CA THR A 469 -2.93 17.26 9.95
C THR A 469 -3.65 18.24 9.04
N VAL A 470 -4.79 17.86 8.47
CA VAL A 470 -5.53 18.68 7.48
C VAL A 470 -6.74 19.40 8.09
N SER A 471 -7.15 19.02 9.31
CA SER A 471 -8.33 19.61 9.96
C SER A 471 -8.11 21.08 10.31
N LYS A 472 -9.06 21.94 9.90
CA LYS A 472 -9.14 23.35 10.32
C LYS A 472 -9.98 23.55 11.59
N ALA A 473 -10.46 22.48 12.21
CA ALA A 473 -11.31 22.57 13.39
C ALA A 473 -10.52 23.15 14.60
N PRO A 474 -11.19 23.86 15.52
CA PRO A 474 -10.59 24.26 16.79
C PRO A 474 -10.13 23.02 17.56
N GLY A 475 -8.85 22.96 17.95
CA GLY A 475 -8.29 21.81 18.66
C GLY A 475 -7.71 20.72 17.77
N ALA A 476 -7.43 21.00 16.49
CA ALA A 476 -6.67 20.08 15.65
C ALA A 476 -5.28 19.78 16.25
N GLY A 477 -4.90 18.50 16.21
CA GLY A 477 -3.66 17.96 16.74
C GLY A 477 -2.42 18.40 15.96
N ALA A 478 -1.26 18.08 16.53
CA ALA A 478 0.03 18.40 15.92
C ALA A 478 0.28 17.57 14.66
N GLY A 479 1.04 18.13 13.72
CA GLY A 479 1.51 17.42 12.53
C GLY A 479 2.45 16.27 12.90
N GLY A 480 2.46 15.23 12.07
CA GLY A 480 3.37 14.09 12.21
C GLY A 480 4.78 14.44 11.76
N LYS A 481 5.73 13.56 12.06
CA LYS A 481 7.12 13.68 11.61
C LYS A 481 7.37 12.82 10.39
N VAL A 482 8.15 13.35 9.45
CA VAL A 482 8.73 12.54 8.37
C VAL A 482 10.22 12.38 8.64
N PHE A 483 10.68 11.15 8.79
CA PHE A 483 12.10 10.81 8.83
C PHE A 483 12.45 9.99 7.60
N THR A 484 13.51 10.39 6.91
CA THR A 484 14.04 9.67 5.76
C THR A 484 15.54 9.41 5.87
N ASP A 485 15.98 8.25 5.42
CA ASP A 485 17.38 7.82 5.45
C ASP A 485 17.73 7.10 4.13
N PHE A 486 18.58 7.72 3.31
CA PHE A 486 18.87 7.27 1.96
C PHE A 486 20.37 7.22 1.64
N ASP A 487 20.84 6.33 0.75
CA ASP A 487 22.17 6.52 0.16
C ASP A 487 22.11 7.59 -0.94
N SER A 488 21.08 7.56 -1.79
CA SER A 488 20.83 8.59 -2.80
C SER A 488 19.35 8.95 -2.85
N LEU A 489 19.05 10.24 -2.74
CA LEU A 489 17.71 10.78 -2.88
C LEU A 489 17.65 11.80 -4.01
N ALA A 490 16.75 11.57 -4.97
CA ALA A 490 16.39 12.52 -6.00
C ALA A 490 14.89 12.89 -5.91
N LEU A 491 14.62 14.19 -5.73
CA LEU A 491 13.28 14.78 -5.81
C LEU A 491 13.20 15.60 -7.10
N THR A 492 12.37 15.20 -8.05
CA THR A 492 12.27 15.87 -9.37
C THR A 492 10.83 16.02 -9.86
N GLY A 493 10.57 16.93 -10.80
CA GLY A 493 9.25 17.14 -11.41
C GLY A 493 8.15 17.58 -10.43
N GLY A 494 8.48 18.11 -9.25
CA GLY A 494 7.53 18.41 -8.18
C GLY A 494 7.36 17.31 -7.12
N GLY A 495 8.16 16.23 -7.19
CA GLY A 495 8.23 15.23 -6.12
C GLY A 495 8.58 15.87 -4.77
N SER A 496 7.86 15.49 -3.71
CA SER A 496 7.87 16.26 -2.47
C SER A 496 7.87 15.41 -1.18
N ILE A 497 8.50 15.93 -0.12
CA ILE A 497 8.46 15.40 1.24
C ILE A 497 7.83 16.46 2.16
N LEU A 498 6.68 16.15 2.77
CA LEU A 498 5.86 17.14 3.47
C LEU A 498 5.52 16.75 4.91
N ALA A 499 5.55 17.73 5.81
CA ALA A 499 5.02 17.59 7.18
C ALA A 499 4.06 18.72 7.58
N ASN A 500 2.94 18.84 6.86
CA ASN A 500 2.07 20.01 6.92
C ASN A 500 0.92 19.91 7.94
N THR A 501 0.65 21.02 8.63
CA THR A 501 -0.48 21.19 9.55
C THR A 501 -1.37 22.35 9.10
N PHE A 502 -2.65 22.09 8.87
CA PHE A 502 -3.61 23.11 8.45
C PHE A 502 -4.43 23.69 9.62
N GLY A 503 -4.39 23.03 10.77
CA GLY A 503 -5.19 23.33 11.96
C GLY A 503 -4.51 24.19 13.02
N THR A 504 -5.11 24.25 14.21
CA THR A 504 -4.56 24.97 15.36
C THR A 504 -3.34 24.31 16.00
N GLY A 505 -3.09 23.04 15.70
CA GLY A 505 -1.92 22.31 16.18
C GLY A 505 -0.61 22.78 15.55
N ASN A 506 0.51 22.41 16.16
CA ASN A 506 1.83 22.74 15.64
C ASN A 506 2.12 21.97 14.34
N GLY A 507 2.95 22.56 13.48
CA GLY A 507 3.50 21.96 12.25
C GLY A 507 4.29 20.70 12.54
N GLY A 508 4.25 19.76 11.60
CA GLY A 508 5.10 18.57 11.63
C GLY A 508 6.55 18.91 11.28
N SER A 509 7.47 17.98 11.50
CA SER A 509 8.89 18.16 11.17
C SER A 509 9.35 17.17 10.11
N VAL A 510 10.24 17.61 9.22
CA VAL A 510 10.91 16.74 8.25
C VAL A 510 12.39 16.62 8.60
N GLU A 511 12.88 15.39 8.72
CA GLU A 511 14.31 15.07 8.84
C GLU A 511 14.73 14.21 7.64
N VAL A 512 15.70 14.68 6.88
CA VAL A 512 16.28 13.98 5.73
C VAL A 512 17.75 13.70 5.99
N LYS A 513 18.09 12.42 6.03
CA LYS A 513 19.47 11.94 5.98
C LYS A 513 19.70 11.31 4.63
N ALA A 514 20.75 11.74 3.94
CA ALA A 514 21.17 11.06 2.73
C ALA A 514 22.68 11.07 2.55
N ARG A 515 23.29 10.08 1.89
CA ARG A 515 24.67 10.28 1.41
C ARG A 515 24.68 11.36 0.32
N SER A 516 23.84 11.28 -0.71
CA SER A 516 23.64 12.35 -1.70
C SER A 516 22.17 12.79 -1.84
N LEU A 517 21.95 14.09 -2.04
CA LEU A 517 20.62 14.68 -2.19
C LEU A 517 20.59 15.67 -3.36
N ALA A 518 19.72 15.37 -4.34
CA ALA A 518 19.41 16.24 -5.46
C ALA A 518 17.94 16.66 -5.45
N LEU A 519 17.68 17.97 -5.45
CA LEU A 519 16.35 18.53 -5.68
C LEU A 519 16.38 19.26 -7.02
N GLU A 520 15.56 18.83 -7.96
CA GLU A 520 15.51 19.38 -9.30
C GLU A 520 14.06 19.61 -9.72
N ASP A 521 13.84 20.44 -10.73
CA ASP A 521 12.54 20.65 -11.40
C ASP A 521 11.34 20.72 -10.43
N PHE A 522 11.32 21.73 -9.56
CA PHE A 522 10.29 21.93 -8.52
C PHE A 522 10.26 20.90 -7.38
N GLY A 523 11.26 20.03 -7.26
CA GLY A 523 11.41 19.12 -6.11
C GLY A 523 11.44 19.89 -4.79
N SER A 524 10.71 19.40 -3.78
CA SER A 524 10.50 20.16 -2.54
C SER A 524 10.55 19.36 -1.23
N ILE A 525 11.04 20.00 -0.17
CA ILE A 525 10.97 19.52 1.20
C ILE A 525 10.32 20.62 2.04
N GLU A 526 9.21 20.30 2.71
CA GLU A 526 8.38 21.32 3.36
C GLU A 526 7.84 20.89 4.72
N ALA A 527 7.85 21.82 5.68
CA ALA A 527 7.11 21.71 6.94
C ALA A 527 6.36 23.02 7.23
N SER A 528 5.07 23.04 6.92
CA SER A 528 4.24 24.26 6.99
C SER A 528 3.10 24.17 8.00
N ALA A 529 2.73 25.30 8.60
CA ALA A 529 1.56 25.48 9.45
C ALA A 529 0.64 26.61 8.93
N THR A 530 -0.48 26.28 8.28
CA THR A 530 -1.41 27.30 7.77
C THR A 530 -2.44 27.76 8.81
N GLY A 531 -2.46 27.14 9.99
CA GLY A 531 -3.36 27.53 11.07
C GLY A 531 -2.68 28.41 12.12
N LYS A 532 -3.12 28.30 13.38
CA LYS A 532 -2.59 29.12 14.49
C LYS A 532 -1.34 28.53 15.16
N GLY A 533 -1.06 27.25 14.96
CA GLY A 533 0.09 26.60 15.61
C GLY A 533 1.42 27.00 14.98
N PHE A 534 2.53 26.80 15.70
CA PHE A 534 3.88 27.08 15.23
C PHE A 534 4.25 26.17 14.06
N ALA A 535 4.93 26.67 13.02
CA ALA A 535 5.45 25.79 11.98
C ALA A 535 6.56 24.89 12.54
N GLY A 536 6.70 23.70 11.96
CA GLY A 536 7.74 22.77 12.36
C GLY A 536 9.08 23.08 11.68
N SER A 537 10.00 22.13 11.76
CA SER A 537 11.36 22.29 11.25
C SER A 537 11.67 21.34 10.11
N VAL A 538 12.53 21.78 9.20
CA VAL A 538 13.19 20.91 8.22
C VAL A 538 14.66 20.79 8.60
N ALA A 539 15.14 19.57 8.78
CA ALA A 539 16.54 19.24 9.03
C ALA A 539 17.06 18.34 7.91
N ILE A 540 18.16 18.74 7.27
CA ILE A 540 18.81 17.99 6.18
C ILE A 540 20.25 17.73 6.58
N THR A 541 20.68 16.47 6.57
CA THR A 541 22.07 16.06 6.79
C THR A 541 22.54 15.23 5.61
N VAL A 542 23.60 15.68 4.94
CA VAL A 542 24.18 14.96 3.80
C VAL A 542 25.70 14.78 3.88
N GLU A 543 26.19 13.64 3.39
CA GLU A 543 27.63 13.32 3.37
C GLU A 543 28.33 13.82 2.10
N GLU A 544 27.60 13.93 0.99
CA GLU A 544 28.03 14.45 -0.30
C GLU A 544 27.39 15.82 -0.57
N PRO A 545 27.68 16.48 -1.72
CA PRO A 545 27.11 17.78 -2.00
C PRO A 545 25.58 17.76 -2.04
N LEU A 546 24.96 18.77 -1.43
CA LEU A 546 23.55 19.09 -1.67
C LEU A 546 23.45 19.91 -2.94
N THR A 547 22.70 19.43 -3.93
CA THR A 547 22.40 20.19 -5.15
C THR A 547 20.92 20.51 -5.28
N MET A 548 20.59 21.80 -5.40
CA MET A 548 19.23 22.28 -5.63
C MET A 548 19.19 23.08 -6.93
N ARG A 549 18.36 22.66 -7.89
CA ARG A 549 18.27 23.23 -9.24
C ARG A 549 16.83 23.48 -9.68
N SER A 550 16.63 24.34 -10.67
CA SER A 550 15.37 24.45 -11.43
C SER A 550 14.13 24.63 -10.55
N SER A 551 14.08 25.71 -9.77
CA SER A 551 12.98 26.04 -8.84
C SER A 551 12.78 25.05 -7.69
N ALA A 552 13.80 24.26 -7.36
CA ALA A 552 13.82 23.45 -6.15
C ALA A 552 13.67 24.28 -4.86
N ALA A 553 13.10 23.65 -3.83
CA ALA A 553 12.64 24.35 -2.65
C ALA A 553 12.86 23.57 -1.35
N VAL A 554 13.42 24.23 -0.34
CA VAL A 554 13.37 23.75 1.06
C VAL A 554 12.71 24.83 1.89
N ARG A 555 11.56 24.53 2.50
CA ARG A 555 10.74 25.59 3.10
C ARG A 555 10.09 25.21 4.42
N THR A 556 10.00 26.18 5.32
CA THR A 556 9.05 26.17 6.43
C THR A 556 8.22 27.44 6.36
N SER A 557 6.93 27.33 6.64
CA SER A 557 6.05 28.50 6.59
C SER A 557 4.96 28.49 7.64
N SER A 558 4.62 29.67 8.15
CA SER A 558 3.47 29.89 9.02
C SER A 558 2.63 31.08 8.56
N ASP A 559 1.31 30.95 8.61
CA ASP A 559 0.41 32.06 8.29
C ASP A 559 0.27 33.07 9.44
N ILE A 560 0.33 32.59 10.69
CA ILE A 560 -0.05 33.38 11.87
C ILE A 560 1.07 33.41 12.93
N SER A 561 1.76 32.30 13.12
CA SER A 561 2.70 32.07 14.22
C SER A 561 4.16 32.10 13.72
N GLU A 562 5.09 31.53 14.49
CA GLU A 562 6.49 31.42 14.10
C GLU A 562 6.70 30.40 12.96
N ALA A 563 7.57 30.73 12.00
CA ALA A 563 7.83 29.95 10.79
C ALA A 563 8.78 28.74 10.97
N GLY A 564 9.22 28.43 12.18
CA GLY A 564 10.07 27.26 12.44
C GLY A 564 11.50 27.40 11.90
N THR A 565 12.22 26.30 11.74
CA THR A 565 13.66 26.32 11.40
C THR A 565 13.96 25.45 10.19
N VAL A 566 14.82 25.93 9.31
CA VAL A 566 15.50 25.12 8.29
C VAL A 566 16.97 24.99 8.68
N ALA A 567 17.42 23.76 8.94
CA ALA A 567 18.82 23.45 9.24
C ALA A 567 19.37 22.48 8.18
N ILE A 568 20.43 22.88 7.48
CA ILE A 568 21.08 22.07 6.45
C ILE A 568 22.55 21.92 6.80
N THR A 569 23.00 20.68 6.91
CA THR A 569 24.41 20.32 7.10
C THR A 569 24.85 19.43 5.95
N SER A 570 25.87 19.87 5.20
CA SER A 570 26.55 19.04 4.18
C SER A 570 28.00 18.85 4.57
N ALA A 571 28.51 17.61 4.53
CA ALA A 571 29.92 17.33 4.81
C ALA A 571 30.87 17.82 3.71
N THR A 572 30.36 18.34 2.58
CA THR A 572 31.19 18.87 1.49
C THR A 572 30.76 20.27 1.08
N SER A 573 29.70 20.41 0.28
CA SER A 573 29.26 21.70 -0.26
C SER A 573 27.75 21.78 -0.47
N ILE A 574 27.23 23.01 -0.52
CA ILE A 574 25.84 23.32 -0.82
C ILE A 574 25.79 24.17 -2.09
N VAL A 575 25.06 23.70 -3.11
CA VAL A 575 24.94 24.39 -4.42
C VAL A 575 23.48 24.64 -4.75
N LEU A 576 23.11 25.91 -4.87
CA LEU A 576 21.78 26.37 -5.29
C LEU A 576 21.89 27.08 -6.65
N GLU A 577 21.11 26.61 -7.62
CA GLU A 577 20.98 27.24 -8.93
C GLU A 577 19.51 27.41 -9.29
N ASP A 578 19.04 28.66 -9.39
CA ASP A 578 17.61 28.96 -9.56
C ASP A 578 16.72 28.28 -8.49
N ALA A 579 17.18 28.24 -7.24
CA ALA A 579 16.55 27.53 -6.13
C ALA A 579 16.30 28.42 -4.90
N SER A 580 15.48 27.93 -3.95
CA SER A 580 15.11 28.70 -2.76
C SER A 580 15.15 27.89 -1.46
N ILE A 581 15.69 28.52 -0.41
CA ILE A 581 15.53 28.08 0.99
C ILE A 581 14.73 29.17 1.70
N THR A 582 13.62 28.81 2.32
CA THR A 582 12.67 29.80 2.86
C THR A 582 12.16 29.43 4.24
N VAL A 583 12.22 30.36 5.17
CA VAL A 583 11.52 30.35 6.45
C VAL A 583 10.65 31.59 6.47
N ARG A 584 9.33 31.44 6.36
CA ARG A 584 8.44 32.60 6.19
C ARG A 584 7.24 32.60 7.13
N ALA A 585 7.04 33.70 7.85
CA ALA A 585 5.84 33.95 8.65
C ALA A 585 5.02 35.11 8.07
N MET A 586 3.78 34.88 7.64
CA MET A 586 2.98 35.95 7.02
C MET A 586 2.54 37.03 8.01
N LYS A 587 2.13 36.64 9.22
CA LYS A 587 1.71 37.55 10.30
C LYS A 587 2.43 37.33 11.63
N GLY A 588 3.38 36.41 11.66
CA GLY A 588 4.17 36.06 12.83
C GLY A 588 5.64 36.45 12.69
N ASN A 589 6.47 35.86 13.54
CA ASN A 589 7.94 36.01 13.48
C ASN A 589 8.52 34.97 12.53
N ALA A 590 9.51 35.35 11.73
CA ALA A 590 10.30 34.35 11.02
C ALA A 590 11.16 33.59 12.03
N GLY A 591 11.43 32.32 11.74
CA GLY A 591 12.38 31.54 12.52
C GLY A 591 13.78 31.60 11.91
N SER A 592 14.47 30.47 11.87
CA SER A 592 15.92 30.45 11.64
C SER A 592 16.31 29.59 10.44
N ILE A 593 17.30 30.05 9.67
CA ILE A 593 17.98 29.28 8.63
C ILE A 593 19.42 29.06 9.09
N VAL A 594 19.85 27.80 9.13
CA VAL A 594 21.21 27.42 9.51
C VAL A 594 21.81 26.57 8.39
N LEU A 595 22.90 27.05 7.77
CA LEU A 595 23.62 26.35 6.71
C LEU A 595 25.06 26.11 7.16
N MET A 596 25.44 24.85 7.29
CA MET A 596 26.78 24.43 7.72
C MET A 596 27.40 23.52 6.67
N THR A 597 28.58 23.88 6.17
CA THR A 597 29.32 23.04 5.23
C THR A 597 30.81 23.41 5.21
N PRO A 598 31.76 22.47 5.23
CA PRO A 598 33.16 22.83 5.44
C PRO A 598 33.83 23.48 4.22
N ASP A 599 33.44 23.14 2.99
CA ASP A 599 34.08 23.69 1.78
C ASP A 599 33.36 24.95 1.29
N ARG A 600 32.19 24.83 0.65
CA ARG A 600 31.59 25.99 -0.01
C ARG A 600 30.07 26.00 -0.05
N LEU A 601 29.53 27.22 -0.02
CA LEU A 601 28.15 27.56 -0.35
C LEU A 601 28.12 28.40 -1.64
N THR A 602 27.47 27.90 -2.68
CA THR A 602 27.30 28.59 -3.96
C THR A 602 25.83 28.89 -4.21
N LEU A 603 25.50 30.16 -4.46
CA LEU A 603 24.17 30.62 -4.88
C LEU A 603 24.26 31.31 -6.24
N LEU A 604 23.59 30.73 -7.24
CA LEU A 604 23.42 31.31 -8.57
C LEU A 604 21.93 31.56 -8.80
N ARG A 605 21.53 32.82 -9.00
CA ARG A 605 20.11 33.22 -9.18
C ARG A 605 19.17 32.61 -8.14
N SER A 606 19.63 32.51 -6.89
CA SER A 606 18.98 31.75 -5.83
C SER A 606 18.67 32.61 -4.60
N GLU A 607 17.79 32.11 -3.74
CA GLU A 607 17.24 32.87 -2.62
C GLU A 607 17.33 32.12 -1.28
N ILE A 608 17.82 32.80 -0.24
CA ILE A 608 17.71 32.38 1.16
C ILE A 608 16.89 33.44 1.89
N LEU A 609 15.70 33.08 2.36
CA LEU A 609 14.71 34.04 2.87
C LEU A 609 14.20 33.65 4.27
N ALA A 610 14.54 34.43 5.29
CA ALA A 610 14.01 34.36 6.65
C ALA A 610 13.08 35.56 6.94
N GLU A 611 11.98 35.65 6.19
CA GLU A 611 11.12 36.85 6.11
C GLU A 611 9.85 36.76 6.96
N ALA A 612 9.47 37.89 7.57
CA ALA A 612 8.36 37.94 8.52
C ALA A 612 7.44 39.14 8.35
N GLY A 613 6.16 38.94 8.66
CA GLY A 613 5.21 40.03 8.88
C GLY A 613 5.49 40.83 10.15
N LEU A 614 5.93 40.17 11.23
CA LEU A 614 6.37 40.83 12.47
C LEU A 614 7.90 40.94 12.51
N ASN A 615 8.60 40.15 13.33
CA ASN A 615 10.06 40.24 13.47
C ASN A 615 10.78 39.32 12.48
N GLY A 616 11.79 39.87 11.78
CA GLY A 616 12.62 39.15 10.82
C GLY A 616 13.41 38.02 11.48
N GLY A 617 13.77 37.01 10.69
CA GLY A 617 14.35 35.77 11.19
C GLY A 617 15.86 35.85 11.39
N SER A 618 16.47 34.70 11.67
CA SER A 618 17.93 34.58 11.71
C SER A 618 18.45 33.74 10.55
N VAL A 619 19.59 34.13 9.99
CA VAL A 619 20.32 33.37 8.97
C VAL A 619 21.77 33.20 9.44
N PHE A 620 22.20 31.96 9.62
CA PHE A 620 23.56 31.60 9.99
C PHE A 620 24.20 30.74 8.90
N ILE A 621 25.36 31.15 8.41
CA ILE A 621 26.09 30.52 7.31
C ILE A 621 27.56 30.39 7.73
N ASP A 622 28.11 29.16 7.70
CA ASP A 622 29.51 28.88 8.09
C ASP A 622 30.23 27.89 7.15
N PRO A 623 30.71 28.34 5.97
CA PRO A 623 31.64 27.58 5.12
C PRO A 623 32.97 28.29 4.83
N GLN A 624 33.99 27.58 4.33
CA GLN A 624 35.24 28.22 3.89
C GLN A 624 35.01 29.24 2.76
N TYR A 625 34.16 28.91 1.78
CA TYR A 625 33.85 29.78 0.64
C TYR A 625 32.35 30.07 0.52
N VAL A 626 31.99 31.36 0.40
CA VAL A 626 30.63 31.79 0.04
C VAL A 626 30.69 32.52 -1.30
N ILE A 627 29.92 32.04 -2.28
CA ILE A 627 29.84 32.63 -3.62
C ILE A 627 28.38 32.98 -3.92
N LEU A 628 28.11 34.26 -4.13
CA LEU A 628 26.81 34.80 -4.53
C LEU A 628 26.90 35.42 -5.92
N ASP A 629 26.07 34.96 -6.85
CA ASP A 629 25.87 35.63 -8.15
C ASP A 629 24.38 35.80 -8.43
N HIS A 630 23.95 37.04 -8.67
CA HIS A 630 22.55 37.42 -8.89
C HIS A 630 21.57 36.83 -7.86
N SER A 631 22.01 36.72 -6.60
CA SER A 631 21.32 35.98 -5.54
C SER A 631 20.91 36.88 -4.37
N ARG A 632 20.03 36.37 -3.51
CA ARG A 632 19.45 37.14 -2.40
C ARG A 632 19.50 36.36 -1.09
N ILE A 633 20.02 37.00 -0.04
CA ILE A 633 19.90 36.55 1.35
C ILE A 633 19.14 37.63 2.12
N SER A 634 17.97 37.28 2.66
CA SER A 634 17.03 38.23 3.28
C SER A 634 16.58 37.74 4.64
N ALA A 635 16.60 38.61 5.64
CA ALA A 635 16.01 38.39 6.97
C ALA A 635 15.06 39.55 7.31
N ASN A 636 14.29 40.01 6.31
CA ASN A 636 13.51 41.24 6.40
C ASN A 636 12.21 41.09 7.21
N ALA A 637 11.75 42.21 7.72
CA ALA A 637 10.54 42.37 8.53
C ALA A 637 9.64 43.48 7.97
N ILE A 638 8.32 43.30 8.03
CA ILE A 638 7.37 44.35 7.65
C ILE A 638 7.07 45.25 8.86
N LEU A 639 6.40 44.71 9.89
CA LEU A 639 5.90 45.49 11.03
C LEU A 639 6.84 45.48 12.24
N GLY A 640 7.65 44.43 12.41
CA GLY A 640 8.56 44.25 13.55
C GLY A 640 10.02 44.55 13.21
N ALA A 641 10.93 44.24 14.13
CA ALA A 641 12.36 44.50 13.95
C ALA A 641 12.97 43.64 12.83
N GLY A 642 13.93 44.19 12.09
CA GLY A 642 14.69 43.43 11.10
C GLY A 642 15.47 42.29 11.75
N GLY A 643 15.74 41.23 10.97
CA GLY A 643 16.37 40.00 11.46
C GLY A 643 17.88 40.10 11.69
N ALA A 644 18.52 38.95 11.83
CA ALA A 644 19.97 38.85 11.98
C ALA A 644 20.57 37.92 10.92
N ILE A 645 21.58 38.39 10.21
CA ILE A 645 22.35 37.59 9.25
C ILE A 645 23.79 37.55 9.72
N THR A 646 24.32 36.35 9.93
CA THR A 646 25.73 36.10 10.25
C THR A 646 26.32 35.14 9.21
N ILE A 647 27.36 35.60 8.52
CA ILE A 647 28.10 34.81 7.52
C ILE A 647 29.55 34.73 8.00
N ILE A 648 30.03 33.52 8.25
CA ILE A 648 31.43 33.24 8.61
C ILE A 648 32.04 32.51 7.41
N ALA A 649 33.08 33.10 6.81
CA ALA A 649 33.77 32.49 5.69
C ALA A 649 35.20 32.99 5.53
N ASP A 650 36.10 32.12 5.08
CA ASP A 650 37.47 32.52 4.73
C ASP A 650 37.49 33.39 3.47
N THR A 651 36.53 33.19 2.56
CA THR A 651 36.38 33.98 1.35
C THR A 651 34.91 34.20 1.02
N PHE A 652 34.51 35.47 0.92
CA PHE A 652 33.18 35.90 0.52
C PHE A 652 33.24 36.62 -0.83
N LEU A 653 32.62 36.04 -1.87
CA LEU A 653 32.51 36.62 -3.21
C LEU A 653 31.04 36.93 -3.52
N SER A 654 30.76 38.17 -3.89
CA SER A 654 29.41 38.62 -4.24
C SER A 654 29.42 39.43 -5.54
N SER A 655 28.56 39.04 -6.49
CA SER A 655 28.32 39.69 -7.78
C SER A 655 26.82 39.97 -7.92
N SER A 656 26.46 41.24 -8.06
CA SER A 656 25.06 41.68 -8.26
C SER A 656 24.04 41.03 -7.30
N SER A 657 24.45 40.77 -6.06
CA SER A 657 23.67 40.05 -5.05
C SER A 657 23.36 40.94 -3.85
N ALA A 658 22.28 40.62 -3.12
CA ALA A 658 21.81 41.41 -1.98
C ALA A 658 21.80 40.59 -0.68
N VAL A 659 22.30 41.18 0.41
CA VAL A 659 22.21 40.64 1.77
C VAL A 659 21.52 41.70 2.65
N THR A 660 20.29 41.44 3.10
CA THR A 660 19.45 42.44 3.79
C THR A 660 18.77 41.89 5.02
N ALA A 661 18.79 42.65 6.12
CA ALA A 661 18.03 42.35 7.33
C ALA A 661 17.23 43.60 7.75
N SER A 662 16.44 44.16 6.84
CA SER A 662 15.78 45.45 7.04
C SER A 662 14.38 45.33 7.65
N SER A 663 13.91 46.43 8.24
CA SER A 663 12.50 46.60 8.65
C SER A 663 11.87 47.80 7.95
N GLU A 664 10.61 47.67 7.52
CA GLU A 664 9.82 48.78 6.96
C GLU A 664 9.27 49.73 8.02
N ALA A 665 8.85 49.20 9.18
CA ALA A 665 8.13 49.96 10.21
C ALA A 665 8.83 50.02 11.58
N SER A 666 9.99 49.36 11.75
CA SER A 666 10.68 49.23 13.02
C SER A 666 12.21 49.38 12.88
N VAL A 667 12.95 48.92 13.89
CA VAL A 667 14.42 48.99 13.95
C VAL A 667 15.02 48.06 12.88
N GLN A 668 16.09 48.53 12.23
CA GLN A 668 16.85 47.73 11.27
C GLN A 668 17.54 46.56 11.98
N GLY A 669 17.63 45.43 11.28
CA GLY A 669 18.33 44.25 11.73
C GLY A 669 19.84 44.34 11.53
N THR A 670 20.53 43.22 11.77
CA THR A 670 21.99 43.14 11.72
C THR A 670 22.46 42.26 10.57
N VAL A 671 23.51 42.70 9.88
CA VAL A 671 24.23 41.90 8.89
C VAL A 671 25.70 41.91 9.28
N GLU A 672 26.22 40.75 9.65
CA GLU A 672 27.61 40.54 10.04
C GLU A 672 28.26 39.54 9.09
N ILE A 673 29.28 39.98 8.36
CA ILE A 673 30.07 39.14 7.46
C ILE A 673 31.49 39.10 8.00
N GLN A 674 31.89 37.94 8.51
CA GLN A 674 33.23 37.67 9.02
C GLN A 674 34.03 36.97 7.93
N SER A 675 34.72 37.76 7.10
CA SER A 675 35.68 37.25 6.12
C SER A 675 36.91 38.15 6.07
N PRO A 676 38.13 37.60 6.14
CA PRO A 676 39.34 38.37 5.89
C PRO A 676 39.27 39.06 4.52
N ASP A 677 39.81 40.28 4.39
CA ASP A 677 39.95 40.93 3.09
C ASP A 677 40.80 40.04 2.17
N ALA A 678 40.14 39.31 1.27
CA ALA A 678 40.81 38.56 0.23
C ALA A 678 41.51 39.57 -0.69
N GLN A 679 42.81 39.78 -0.49
CA GLN A 679 43.65 40.58 -1.38
C GLN A 679 43.83 39.87 -2.75
N LEU A 680 42.75 39.79 -3.52
CA LEU A 680 42.74 39.26 -4.89
C LEU A 680 43.60 40.11 -5.84
N ALA A 681 43.88 41.37 -5.46
CA ALA A 681 44.74 42.28 -6.22
C ALA A 681 46.19 41.78 -6.37
N ASN A 682 46.69 40.99 -5.41
CA ASN A 682 48.06 40.43 -5.46
C ASN A 682 48.11 39.00 -6.04
N ALA A 683 46.96 38.34 -6.21
CA ALA A 683 46.83 37.01 -6.80
C ALA A 683 46.43 37.03 -8.29
N LEU A 684 45.94 38.18 -8.78
CA LEU A 684 45.85 38.46 -10.21
C LEU A 684 47.26 38.77 -10.73
N THR A 685 48.11 37.74 -10.86
CA THR A 685 49.17 37.82 -11.87
C THR A 685 48.48 38.15 -13.17
N PRO A 686 48.78 39.28 -13.85
CA PRO A 686 48.34 39.44 -15.22
C PRO A 686 48.86 38.21 -15.95
N LEU A 687 47.97 37.44 -16.57
CA LEU A 687 48.39 36.39 -17.49
C LEU A 687 49.38 37.08 -18.41
N SER A 688 50.64 36.64 -18.43
CA SER A 688 51.64 37.25 -19.29
C SER A 688 51.11 37.13 -20.70
N ALA A 689 50.63 38.23 -21.26
CA ALA A 689 50.32 38.34 -22.66
C ALA A 689 51.66 38.43 -23.41
N SER A 690 52.49 37.40 -23.28
CA SER A 690 53.31 37.00 -24.41
C SER A 690 52.32 36.43 -25.41
N PHE A 691 51.78 37.31 -26.26
CA PHE A 691 51.47 36.85 -27.60
C PHE A 691 52.77 36.22 -28.11
N VAL A 692 52.79 34.90 -28.22
CA VAL A 692 53.67 34.26 -29.18
C VAL A 692 53.22 34.84 -30.51
N GLY A 693 53.90 35.88 -30.96
CA GLY A 693 53.68 36.47 -32.26
C GLY A 693 53.81 35.35 -33.28
N ILE A 694 52.71 35.01 -33.93
CA ILE A 694 52.62 33.98 -34.96
C ILE A 694 53.61 34.27 -36.12
N GLU A 695 54.16 35.48 -36.19
CA GLU A 695 55.21 35.88 -37.14
C GLU A 695 56.61 35.26 -36.88
N THR A 696 56.88 34.68 -35.70
CA THR A 696 58.19 34.03 -35.42
C THR A 696 58.16 32.50 -35.41
N ARG A 697 57.03 31.87 -35.77
CA ARG A 697 56.94 30.42 -36.01
C ARG A 697 56.47 30.01 -37.41
N LEU A 698 56.27 30.97 -38.32
CA LEU A 698 55.78 30.73 -39.68
C LEU A 698 56.82 30.99 -40.79
N GLN A 699 58.11 30.91 -40.48
CA GLN A 699 59.12 30.75 -41.52
C GLN A 699 60.04 29.57 -41.21
N GLU A 700 60.21 28.73 -42.24
CA GLU A 700 61.13 27.60 -42.41
C GLU A 700 60.67 26.15 -42.23
N ARG A 701 59.37 25.81 -42.24
CA ARG A 701 58.99 24.36 -42.37
C ARG A 701 57.92 23.95 -43.39
N CYS A 702 57.46 24.83 -44.28
CA CYS A 702 56.60 24.44 -45.41
C CYS A 702 57.12 24.89 -46.79
N ALA A 703 58.45 24.91 -46.98
CA ALA A 703 59.09 24.95 -48.30
C ALA A 703 60.00 23.74 -48.57
N MET A 704 59.81 22.64 -47.84
CA MET A 704 60.37 21.32 -48.17
C MET A 704 59.39 20.21 -47.81
N ARG A 705 58.32 20.07 -48.60
CA ARG A 705 57.70 18.80 -49.01
C ARG A 705 56.47 19.09 -49.86
N LEU A 706 56.77 19.39 -51.12
CA LEU A 706 55.86 19.43 -52.25
C LEU A 706 55.00 18.15 -52.35
N GLY A 707 53.72 18.33 -52.69
CA GLY A 707 52.94 17.33 -53.40
C GLY A 707 51.41 17.39 -53.24
N GLY A 708 50.73 18.42 -53.77
CA GLY A 708 49.28 18.34 -54.08
C GLY A 708 48.43 19.56 -53.68
N ASP A 709 47.46 19.90 -54.54
CA ASP A 709 46.60 21.11 -54.48
C ASP A 709 45.66 21.14 -53.27
N PHE A 710 45.75 22.19 -52.45
CA PHE A 710 44.71 22.54 -51.48
C PHE A 710 44.43 24.03 -51.49
N SER A 711 43.14 24.37 -51.53
CA SER A 711 42.64 25.73 -51.41
C SER A 711 42.84 26.28 -49.99
N THR A 712 43.42 27.46 -49.88
CA THR A 712 43.59 28.21 -48.63
C THR A 712 42.44 29.17 -48.40
N PHE A 713 41.87 29.15 -47.19
CA PHE A 713 40.81 30.06 -46.75
C PHE A 713 41.45 31.38 -46.27
N LEU A 714 41.22 32.47 -46.98
CA LEU A 714 41.72 33.81 -46.65
C LEU A 714 40.58 34.64 -46.07
N LEU A 715 40.54 34.82 -44.75
CA LEU A 715 39.59 35.74 -44.10
C LEU A 715 40.23 37.13 -44.01
N VAL A 716 39.85 38.03 -44.94
CA VAL A 716 40.25 39.44 -44.94
C VAL A 716 39.20 40.23 -44.18
N GLY A 717 39.49 40.63 -42.94
CA GLY A 717 38.63 41.52 -42.17
C GLY A 717 38.82 42.98 -42.57
N ARG A 718 37.72 43.73 -42.73
CA ARG A 718 37.67 45.19 -42.51
C ARG A 718 36.26 45.64 -42.06
N GLY A 719 36.17 46.07 -40.80
CA GLY A 719 35.45 47.26 -40.29
C GLY A 719 33.96 47.50 -40.59
N GLY A 720 33.16 47.63 -39.53
CA GLY A 720 31.87 48.34 -39.54
C GLY A 720 31.13 48.24 -38.19
N THR A 721 30.84 49.38 -37.55
CA THR A 721 30.06 49.54 -36.31
C THR A 721 28.55 49.28 -36.54
N PRO A 722 27.77 48.89 -35.51
CA PRO A 722 26.36 48.52 -35.67
C PRO A 722 25.46 49.74 -35.98
N PRO A 723 24.38 49.57 -36.79
CA PRO A 723 23.44 50.64 -37.12
C PRO A 723 22.51 50.97 -35.94
N ALA A 724 22.07 52.24 -35.89
CA ALA A 724 21.21 52.81 -34.85
C ALA A 724 19.75 52.31 -34.95
N PRO A 725 18.91 52.48 -33.91
CA PRO A 725 17.58 51.88 -33.77
C PRO A 725 16.49 52.35 -34.76
N GLU A 726 16.87 53.11 -35.80
CA GLU A 726 15.94 53.75 -36.75
C GLU A 726 16.09 53.22 -38.18
N ASP A 727 17.00 52.26 -38.42
CA ASP A 727 17.21 51.68 -39.75
C ASP A 727 16.21 50.55 -40.08
N LEU A 728 15.63 50.63 -41.28
CA LEU A 728 14.55 49.79 -41.78
C LEU A 728 14.98 48.33 -42.04
N LEU A 729 14.25 47.38 -41.43
CA LEU A 729 14.42 45.94 -41.64
C LEU A 729 13.89 45.51 -43.02
N LEU A 730 14.75 44.92 -43.85
CA LEU A 730 14.36 44.23 -45.08
C LEU A 730 13.67 42.90 -44.75
N SER A 731 12.40 42.78 -45.14
CA SER A 731 11.57 41.58 -44.98
C SER A 731 11.77 40.59 -46.14
N PRO A 732 11.72 39.26 -45.92
CA PRO A 732 11.74 38.29 -47.01
C PRO A 732 10.38 38.16 -47.72
N THR A 733 10.50 38.01 -49.03
CA THR A 733 9.53 38.12 -50.11
C THR A 733 8.41 37.07 -50.07
N LYS A 734 7.17 37.51 -50.39
CA LYS A 734 5.97 36.68 -50.62
C LYS A 734 6.13 35.74 -51.82
N LEU A 735 5.70 34.49 -51.63
CA LEU A 735 5.34 33.52 -52.67
C LEU A 735 4.27 34.09 -53.61
N GLN A 736 4.46 33.96 -54.93
CA GLN A 736 3.42 34.17 -55.92
C GLN A 736 3.27 32.91 -56.78
N LEU A 737 2.07 32.32 -56.74
CA LEU A 737 1.62 31.25 -57.63
C LEU A 737 1.57 31.75 -59.08
N ASP A 738 1.89 30.89 -60.04
CA ASP A 738 0.91 30.54 -61.08
C ASP A 738 1.17 29.20 -61.80
N THR A 739 0.09 28.68 -62.35
CA THR A 739 -0.23 27.29 -62.79
C THR A 739 0.02 27.06 -64.32
N PRO A 740 -0.60 26.07 -65.02
CA PRO A 740 -0.29 24.63 -65.13
C PRO A 740 -0.03 24.17 -66.60
N ARG A 741 0.32 22.88 -66.80
CA ARG A 741 0.16 21.98 -67.99
C ARG A 741 1.32 20.96 -67.95
N ARG A 742 1.18 19.65 -68.14
CA ARG A 742 0.21 18.83 -68.85
C ARG A 742 0.21 17.42 -68.26
#